data_AF-A0A2D4VFU0-F1
#
_entry.id   AF-A0A2D4VFU0-F1
#
_cell.length_a   1.000
_cell.length_b   1.000
_cell.length_c   1.000
_cell.angle_alpha   90.00
_cell.angle_beta   90.00
_cell.angle_gamma   90.00
#
_symmetry.space_group_name_H-M   'P 1'
#
loop_
_entity.id
_entity.type
_entity.pdbx_description
1 polymer ?
#
loop_
_entity_poly.entity_id
_entity_poly.type
_entity_poly.pdbx_seq_one_letter_code
_entity_poly.pdbx_strand_id
1 'polypeptide(L)'
;MKLRVLSGSVTREDRRSTLLSAIFAASALLAATFSGAAHAEEFKFGDLSISTATTLKAGVTMRASARDCRHVNSKNGGCVQGDGAGTGMNSDNGNLNFGPGDITSATVRATMDISGKWKNYGFFVRPTAFYDQVYAANNMDFYDLTPTAQGVANGEAKILDAYVYGSFDIAGHQTTIRFGKQVLNWGESLFIQGGVNSFQAADVTAIRAPGSELREGYTAMPMLVFQTALTPDISLEAFWQFAYSITRLDPAGSFFSTDDITGPGSLPSVLNANFDDPQNCAPDGSYNPADYLNPNSNPICLDRTADRGQDSTNQFGAALHYYAADVGMGTDFGLYYIRFSSRLPYLGFTNGPTDFQTTCDTLAGTPGACSVPAVAASIAPLAFAIGANQATYFYDFPTIETIGASFNTTIGTTAVAGELTFSPKMPFGINDSAMNASQIDGLGATDPLADANGLPNGPISLLPFNPGAGQSTLSHIDLDAYQGQFNTIDAFSSTDLIPSTLGADSGYFLFNMGFVYVPNADKYPLNRGGAEGGYPNVTGAAILQGSPFATNPQYATEWSTGYVMRLGVDYNNAFNTPFTVSPYLAWRQDLTGWSPGPNTANYQQGLKQVGIGVGIDYQSSWRANLAYVNTFSNDWTVTMTDRDYVQASISYAF
;
A
#
# COMPACT_ATOMS: atom_id res chain seq x y z
N MET A 1 16.90 -19.06 -29.73
CA MET A 1 18.37 -19.11 -29.57
C MET A 1 18.69 -19.98 -28.36
N LYS A 2 19.65 -20.91 -28.46
CA LYS A 2 19.94 -21.92 -27.41
C LYS A 2 20.32 -21.26 -26.08
N LEU A 3 19.55 -21.54 -25.02
CA LEU A 3 19.90 -21.23 -23.64
C LEU A 3 21.29 -21.82 -23.32
N ARG A 4 22.23 -20.94 -23.00
CA ARG A 4 23.51 -21.32 -22.40
C ARG A 4 23.38 -21.06 -20.90
N VAL A 5 22.89 -22.08 -20.18
CA VAL A 5 23.01 -22.17 -18.73
C VAL A 5 24.50 -22.24 -18.42
N LEU A 6 25.09 -21.13 -17.97
CA LEU A 6 26.36 -21.16 -17.27
C LEU A 6 26.04 -21.34 -15.78
N SER A 7 26.22 -22.58 -15.35
CA SER A 7 26.06 -23.07 -13.99
C SER A 7 27.04 -22.39 -13.03
N GLY A 8 26.48 -21.57 -12.15
CA GLY A 8 26.89 -21.47 -10.76
C GLY A 8 25.64 -21.73 -9.91
N SER A 9 25.05 -22.92 -10.01
CA SER A 9 23.81 -23.26 -9.31
C SER A 9 24.10 -23.47 -7.83
N VAL A 10 24.00 -22.40 -7.04
CA VAL A 10 23.69 -22.52 -5.61
C VAL A 10 22.30 -23.15 -5.54
N THR A 11 22.18 -24.35 -5.01
CA THR A 11 20.89 -25.05 -4.98
C THR A 11 19.92 -24.33 -4.03
N ARG A 12 18.61 -24.51 -4.20
CA ARG A 12 17.59 -23.93 -3.29
C ARG A 12 17.80 -24.38 -1.83
N GLU A 13 18.38 -25.57 -1.63
CA GLU A 13 18.83 -26.06 -0.32
C GLU A 13 20.04 -25.30 0.24
N ASP A 14 21.02 -24.95 -0.60
CA ASP A 14 22.18 -24.14 -0.20
C ASP A 14 21.77 -22.71 0.18
N ARG A 15 20.77 -22.13 -0.50
CA ARG A 15 20.20 -20.81 -0.10
C ARG A 15 19.54 -20.89 1.27
N ARG A 16 18.74 -21.95 1.54
CA ARG A 16 18.10 -22.17 2.84
C ARG A 16 19.11 -22.40 3.97
N SER A 17 20.16 -23.19 3.74
CA SER A 17 21.18 -23.46 4.76
C SER A 17 22.00 -22.20 5.09
N THR A 18 22.33 -21.38 4.09
CA THR A 18 23.07 -20.12 4.27
C THR A 18 22.22 -19.06 4.98
N LEU A 19 20.93 -18.95 4.64
CA LEU A 19 19.99 -18.05 5.32
C LEU A 19 19.69 -18.49 6.75
N LEU A 20 19.49 -19.79 7.01
CA LEU A 20 19.34 -20.32 8.38
C LEU A 20 20.61 -20.09 9.21
N SER A 21 21.79 -20.19 8.59
CA SER A 21 23.07 -19.87 9.23
C SER A 21 23.19 -18.37 9.50
N ALA A 22 22.69 -17.51 8.62
CA ALA A 22 22.64 -16.06 8.83
C ALA A 22 21.63 -15.67 9.92
N ILE A 23 20.47 -16.35 10.01
CA ILE A 23 19.49 -16.19 11.08
C ILE A 23 20.07 -16.65 12.42
N PHE A 24 20.75 -17.80 12.45
CA PHE A 24 21.47 -18.27 13.63
C PHE A 24 22.60 -17.31 14.01
N ALA A 25 23.34 -16.79 13.04
CA ALA A 25 24.42 -15.83 13.26
C ALA A 25 23.89 -14.48 13.75
N ALA A 26 22.76 -13.99 13.24
CA ALA A 26 22.11 -12.76 13.71
C ALA A 26 21.52 -12.94 15.11
N SER A 27 20.91 -14.10 15.37
CA SER A 27 20.41 -14.48 16.70
C SER A 27 21.57 -14.63 17.71
N ALA A 28 22.69 -15.20 17.27
CA ALA A 28 23.91 -15.33 18.06
C ALA A 28 24.65 -14.00 18.23
N LEU A 29 24.60 -13.09 17.25
CA LEU A 29 25.14 -11.73 17.37
C LEU A 29 24.31 -10.92 18.37
N LEU A 30 22.97 -10.97 18.28
CA LEU A 30 22.10 -10.38 19.29
C LEU A 30 22.45 -10.96 20.67
N ALA A 31 22.46 -12.29 20.82
CA ALA A 31 22.82 -12.95 22.08
C ALA A 31 24.23 -12.58 22.60
N ALA A 32 25.21 -12.38 21.72
CA ALA A 32 26.58 -12.00 22.07
C ALA A 32 26.73 -10.51 22.42
N THR A 33 25.86 -9.63 21.94
CA THR A 33 25.85 -8.21 22.31
C THR A 33 25.25 -7.92 23.69
N PHE A 34 24.64 -8.91 24.36
CA PHE A 34 23.95 -8.73 25.66
C PHE A 34 24.75 -9.19 26.89
N SER A 35 26.08 -9.28 26.83
CA SER A 35 26.88 -9.52 28.03
C SER A 35 26.97 -8.29 28.97
N GLY A 36 26.32 -7.17 28.63
CA GLY A 36 26.14 -6.01 29.48
C GLY A 36 24.66 -5.76 29.76
N ALA A 37 24.32 -5.54 31.03
CA ALA A 37 22.99 -5.09 31.43
C ALA A 37 22.75 -3.69 30.86
N ALA A 38 22.11 -3.63 29.69
CA ALA A 38 21.62 -2.39 29.17
C ALA A 38 20.30 -2.09 29.90
N HIS A 39 20.19 -0.92 30.50
CA HIS A 39 19.02 -0.45 31.24
C HIS A 39 18.58 0.88 30.65
N ALA A 40 17.28 1.16 30.62
CA ALA A 40 16.74 2.48 30.34
C ALA A 40 17.37 3.46 31.33
N GLU A 41 18.17 4.38 30.80
CA GLU A 41 18.97 5.29 31.60
C GLU A 41 18.25 6.64 31.68
N GLU A 42 17.95 7.09 32.90
CA GLU A 42 17.50 8.45 33.19
C GLU A 42 18.70 9.29 33.63
N PHE A 43 19.06 10.28 32.83
CA PHE A 43 20.12 11.24 33.14
C PHE A 43 19.51 12.55 33.63
N LYS A 44 19.89 13.00 34.83
CA LYS A 44 19.49 14.30 35.37
C LYS A 44 20.65 15.28 35.39
N PHE A 45 20.52 16.38 34.64
CA PHE A 45 21.47 17.49 34.59
C PHE A 45 20.79 18.76 35.11
N GLY A 46 20.79 18.95 36.44
CA GLY A 46 20.02 20.03 37.07
C GLY A 46 18.52 19.82 36.84
N ASP A 47 17.85 20.79 36.20
CA ASP A 47 16.42 20.74 35.87
C ASP A 47 16.11 19.93 34.60
N LEU A 48 17.13 19.50 33.85
CA LEU A 48 16.97 18.69 32.65
C LEU A 48 16.95 17.21 33.03
N SER A 49 15.84 16.52 32.76
CA SER A 49 15.77 15.05 32.78
C SER A 49 15.77 14.52 31.34
N ILE A 50 16.63 13.56 31.04
CA ILE A 50 16.69 12.85 29.76
C ILE A 50 16.44 11.37 30.04
N SER A 51 15.54 10.75 29.28
CA SER A 51 15.29 9.31 29.31
C SER A 51 15.63 8.69 27.96
N THR A 52 16.17 7.47 28.00
CA THR A 52 16.41 6.67 26.81
C THR A 52 15.79 5.29 26.96
N ALA A 53 15.23 4.75 25.88
CA ALA A 53 14.74 3.38 25.81
C ALA A 53 15.11 2.78 24.46
N THR A 54 15.67 1.57 24.44
CA THR A 54 16.10 0.92 23.20
C THR A 54 15.32 -0.36 22.97
N THR A 55 14.98 -0.62 21.72
CA THR A 55 14.35 -1.86 21.28
C THR A 55 15.15 -2.46 20.14
N LEU A 56 15.63 -3.67 20.34
CA LEU A 56 16.26 -4.49 19.30
C LEU A 56 15.29 -5.57 18.85
N LYS A 57 15.21 -5.82 17.55
CA LYS A 57 14.32 -6.82 16.96
C LYS A 57 15.02 -7.63 15.89
N ALA A 58 14.64 -8.90 15.77
CA ALA A 58 14.95 -9.74 14.64
C ALA A 58 13.72 -10.53 14.24
N GLY A 59 13.53 -10.78 12.95
CA GLY A 59 12.42 -11.61 12.50
C GLY A 59 12.54 -12.08 11.06
N VAL A 60 11.66 -13.01 10.71
CA VAL A 60 11.65 -13.70 9.43
C VAL A 60 10.22 -13.89 8.94
N THR A 61 10.00 -13.72 7.64
CA THR A 61 8.77 -14.09 6.94
C THR A 61 9.08 -15.16 5.92
N MET A 62 8.23 -16.19 5.83
CA MET A 62 8.35 -17.28 4.87
C MET A 62 7.03 -17.44 4.12
N ARG A 63 7.09 -17.56 2.78
CA ARG A 63 5.93 -17.89 1.96
C ARG A 63 5.44 -19.31 2.29
N ALA A 64 4.16 -19.46 2.58
CA ALA A 64 3.56 -20.75 2.95
C ALA A 64 2.82 -21.40 1.78
N SER A 65 2.13 -20.61 0.96
CA SER A 65 1.30 -21.09 -0.16
C SER A 65 2.08 -21.26 -1.46
N ALA A 66 1.61 -22.19 -2.29
CA ALA A 66 2.02 -22.24 -3.69
C ALA A 66 1.46 -21.05 -4.47
N ARG A 67 2.11 -20.72 -5.59
CA ARG A 67 1.61 -19.73 -6.55
C ARG A 67 0.32 -20.21 -7.19
N ASP A 68 -0.65 -19.32 -7.31
CA ASP A 68 -1.83 -19.53 -8.13
C ASP A 68 -1.56 -18.98 -9.54
N CYS A 69 -1.78 -19.79 -10.58
CA CYS A 69 -1.56 -19.36 -11.96
C CYS A 69 -2.43 -18.16 -12.36
N ARG A 70 -3.54 -17.93 -11.65
CA ARG A 70 -4.47 -16.82 -11.89
C ARG A 70 -3.91 -15.45 -11.47
N HIS A 71 -2.78 -15.43 -10.75
CA HIS A 71 -2.05 -14.22 -10.33
C HIS A 71 -0.71 -14.08 -11.05
N VAL A 72 -0.56 -14.74 -12.19
CA VAL A 72 0.63 -14.73 -13.03
C VAL A 72 0.15 -14.49 -14.46
N ASN A 73 0.85 -13.66 -15.21
CA ASN A 73 0.52 -13.40 -16.59
C ASN A 73 0.67 -14.69 -17.43
N SER A 74 -0.20 -14.87 -18.43
CA SER A 74 -0.16 -16.06 -19.31
C SER A 74 1.17 -16.23 -20.05
N LYS A 75 1.90 -15.14 -20.33
CA LYS A 75 3.24 -15.16 -20.94
C LYS A 75 4.31 -15.66 -19.97
N ASN A 76 4.09 -15.52 -18.67
CA ASN A 76 4.94 -16.02 -17.59
C ASN A 76 4.56 -17.42 -17.10
N GLY A 77 3.70 -18.13 -17.87
CA GLY A 77 3.22 -19.46 -17.51
C GLY A 77 2.00 -19.46 -16.56
N GLY A 78 1.36 -18.30 -16.39
CA GLY A 78 0.07 -18.19 -15.71
C GLY A 78 -1.10 -18.72 -16.53
N CYS A 79 -2.31 -18.56 -16.01
CA CYS A 79 -3.55 -19.01 -16.64
C CYS A 79 -4.52 -17.86 -16.89
N VAL A 80 -5.34 -18.03 -17.93
CA VAL A 80 -6.44 -17.13 -18.27
C VAL A 80 -7.77 -17.69 -17.80
N GLN A 81 -8.72 -16.80 -17.52
CA GLN A 81 -10.10 -17.13 -17.19
C GLN A 81 -10.86 -17.64 -18.42
N GLY A 82 -12.07 -18.16 -18.22
CA GLY A 82 -12.88 -18.74 -19.30
C GLY A 82 -13.27 -17.76 -20.42
N ASP A 83 -13.26 -16.46 -20.13
CA ASP A 83 -13.48 -15.34 -21.07
C ASP A 83 -12.17 -14.79 -21.68
N GLY A 84 -11.03 -15.40 -21.34
CA GLY A 84 -9.70 -14.98 -21.80
C GLY A 84 -9.07 -13.86 -20.98
N ALA A 85 -9.73 -13.33 -19.94
CA ALA A 85 -9.13 -12.38 -19.02
C ALA A 85 -7.97 -13.00 -18.23
N GLY A 86 -7.00 -12.19 -17.80
CA GLY A 86 -5.89 -12.67 -16.98
C GLY A 86 -5.11 -11.53 -16.33
N THR A 87 -4.17 -11.89 -15.46
CA THR A 87 -3.29 -10.93 -14.78
C THR A 87 -2.41 -10.19 -15.78
N GLY A 88 -2.32 -8.86 -15.62
CA GLY A 88 -1.42 -8.02 -16.41
C GLY A 88 0.04 -8.35 -16.13
N MET A 89 0.90 -8.19 -17.14
CA MET A 89 2.33 -8.49 -17.00
C MET A 89 3.05 -7.56 -16.03
N ASN A 90 2.54 -6.35 -15.83
CA ASN A 90 3.08 -5.36 -14.89
C ASN A 90 2.64 -5.61 -13.43
N SER A 91 2.35 -6.86 -13.02
CA SER A 91 1.81 -7.13 -11.68
C SER A 91 2.25 -8.44 -11.01
N ASP A 92 3.11 -9.24 -11.64
CA ASP A 92 3.41 -10.60 -11.18
C ASP A 92 4.86 -10.84 -10.74
N ASN A 93 5.79 -9.88 -10.89
CA ASN A 93 7.20 -10.10 -10.51
C ASN A 93 7.35 -10.48 -9.03
N GLY A 94 6.65 -9.76 -8.14
CA GLY A 94 6.66 -10.06 -6.70
C GLY A 94 6.16 -11.47 -6.39
N ASN A 95 5.26 -12.01 -7.21
CA ASN A 95 4.77 -13.38 -7.07
C ASN A 95 5.79 -14.40 -7.62
N LEU A 96 6.39 -14.11 -8.77
CA LEU A 96 7.36 -14.97 -9.46
C LEU A 96 8.71 -15.08 -8.73
N ASN A 97 9.11 -14.04 -8.01
CA ASN A 97 10.36 -13.96 -7.26
C ASN A 97 10.45 -14.89 -6.04
N PHE A 98 9.32 -15.41 -5.55
CA PHE A 98 9.29 -16.23 -4.34
C PHE A 98 8.43 -17.49 -4.53
N GLY A 99 8.98 -18.66 -4.24
CA GLY A 99 8.26 -19.92 -4.21
C GLY A 99 7.82 -20.35 -2.80
N PRO A 100 6.94 -21.36 -2.69
CA PRO A 100 6.54 -21.90 -1.39
C PRO A 100 7.74 -22.37 -0.57
N GLY A 101 7.77 -21.96 0.70
CA GLY A 101 8.85 -22.22 1.67
C GLY A 101 10.10 -21.34 1.49
N ASP A 102 10.07 -20.32 0.64
CA ASP A 102 11.16 -19.35 0.57
C ASP A 102 11.02 -18.28 1.65
N ILE A 103 12.15 -17.87 2.21
CA ILE A 103 12.22 -16.74 3.12
C ILE A 103 12.07 -15.47 2.29
N THR A 104 11.02 -14.71 2.54
CA THR A 104 10.66 -13.51 1.78
C THR A 104 11.20 -12.23 2.43
N SER A 105 11.56 -12.30 3.71
CA SER A 105 12.16 -11.22 4.49
C SER A 105 12.89 -11.80 5.70
N ALA A 106 14.07 -11.27 6.00
CA ALA A 106 14.85 -11.64 7.19
C ALA A 106 15.50 -10.38 7.77
N THR A 107 14.85 -9.79 8.77
CA THR A 107 15.15 -8.44 9.26
C THR A 107 15.85 -8.44 10.60
N VAL A 108 16.74 -7.47 10.79
CA VAL A 108 17.19 -6.99 12.09
C VAL A 108 16.90 -5.49 12.19
N ARG A 109 16.51 -5.01 13.38
CA ARG A 109 16.15 -3.61 13.60
C ARG A 109 16.58 -3.13 14.98
N ALA A 110 16.98 -1.87 15.06
CA ALA A 110 17.23 -1.16 16.29
C ALA A 110 16.45 0.16 16.29
N THR A 111 15.70 0.42 17.35
CA THR A 111 14.97 1.68 17.55
C THR A 111 15.31 2.22 18.93
N MET A 112 15.57 3.53 19.03
CA MET A 112 15.85 4.19 20.30
C MET A 112 14.89 5.36 20.47
N ASP A 113 14.28 5.48 21.65
CA ASP A 113 13.45 6.61 22.03
C ASP A 113 14.25 7.47 23.00
N ILE A 114 14.47 8.74 22.63
CA ILE A 114 15.20 9.72 23.44
C ILE A 114 14.23 10.85 23.76
N SER A 115 13.96 11.08 25.04
CA SER A 115 13.11 12.19 25.47
C SER A 115 13.84 13.05 26.48
N GLY A 116 13.60 14.35 26.45
CA GLY A 116 14.14 15.27 27.44
C GLY A 116 13.11 16.30 27.87
N LYS A 117 13.11 16.65 29.15
CA LYS A 117 12.23 17.67 29.73
C LYS A 117 13.06 18.67 30.52
N TRP A 118 12.82 19.95 30.26
CA TRP A 118 13.39 21.06 31.00
C TRP A 118 12.31 22.11 31.25
N LYS A 119 11.89 22.23 32.51
CA LYS A 119 10.78 23.11 32.92
C LYS A 119 9.53 22.86 32.07
N ASN A 120 9.07 23.87 31.33
CA ASN A 120 7.89 23.82 30.49
C ASN A 120 8.20 23.45 29.02
N TYR A 121 9.45 23.06 28.72
CA TYR A 121 9.89 22.62 27.40
C TYR A 121 10.29 21.15 27.41
N GLY A 122 10.22 20.52 26.26
CA GLY A 122 10.81 19.20 26.06
C GLY A 122 11.15 18.93 24.60
N PHE A 123 11.83 17.81 24.40
CA PHE A 123 12.14 17.28 23.08
C PHE A 123 11.93 15.77 23.05
N PHE A 124 11.69 15.25 21.86
CA PHE A 124 11.61 13.83 21.59
C PHE A 124 12.31 13.52 20.26
N VAL A 125 13.14 12.48 20.25
CA VAL A 125 13.82 11.99 19.04
C VAL A 125 13.77 10.46 19.03
N ARG A 126 13.43 9.89 17.88
CA ARG A 126 13.37 8.44 17.64
C ARG A 126 14.15 8.03 16.40
N PRO A 127 15.47 7.78 16.50
CA PRO A 127 16.19 7.10 15.42
C PRO A 127 15.82 5.62 15.36
N THR A 128 15.76 5.10 14.14
CA THR A 128 15.66 3.66 13.86
C THR A 128 16.58 3.29 12.71
N ALA A 129 17.07 2.06 12.72
CA ALA A 129 17.78 1.47 11.60
C ALA A 129 17.36 0.02 11.43
N PHE A 130 17.20 -0.42 10.19
CA PHE A 130 16.93 -1.82 9.87
C PHE A 130 17.81 -2.33 8.74
N TYR A 131 17.93 -3.64 8.66
CA TYR A 131 18.59 -4.37 7.58
C TYR A 131 17.81 -5.64 7.27
N ASP A 132 17.58 -5.94 6.00
CA ASP A 132 16.95 -7.17 5.52
C ASP A 132 17.92 -7.95 4.61
N GLN A 133 18.29 -9.15 5.03
CA GLN A 133 19.27 -9.99 4.34
C GLN A 133 18.76 -10.50 2.98
N VAL A 134 17.46 -10.74 2.82
CA VAL A 134 16.89 -11.28 1.57
C VAL A 134 17.03 -10.23 0.46
N TYR A 135 16.61 -9.01 0.75
CA TYR A 135 16.70 -7.90 -0.19
C TYR A 135 18.12 -7.35 -0.35
N ALA A 136 18.98 -7.46 0.67
CA ALA A 136 20.40 -7.13 0.53
C ALA A 136 21.14 -8.09 -0.41
N ALA A 137 20.84 -9.39 -0.32
CA ALA A 137 21.41 -10.39 -1.22
C ALA A 137 20.90 -10.24 -2.65
N ASN A 138 19.64 -9.80 -2.82
CA ASN A 138 18.99 -9.50 -4.10
C ASN A 138 19.27 -10.57 -5.17
N ASN A 139 18.99 -11.83 -4.83
CA ASN A 139 19.20 -12.99 -5.69
C ASN A 139 17.84 -13.67 -5.89
N MET A 140 16.97 -12.98 -6.62
CA MET A 140 15.56 -13.34 -6.75
C MET A 140 15.37 -14.45 -7.77
N ASP A 141 14.24 -15.17 -7.72
CA ASP A 141 14.01 -16.30 -8.63
C ASP A 141 13.63 -15.88 -10.06
N PHE A 142 13.06 -14.69 -10.24
CA PHE A 142 12.66 -14.16 -11.56
C PHE A 142 13.49 -12.95 -11.96
N TYR A 143 13.28 -11.80 -11.29
CA TYR A 143 14.05 -10.58 -11.49
C TYR A 143 14.58 -10.01 -10.18
N ASP A 144 15.87 -9.72 -10.18
CA ASP A 144 16.49 -8.94 -9.12
C ASP A 144 15.85 -7.54 -9.05
N LEU A 145 15.69 -7.03 -7.84
CA LEU A 145 15.14 -5.70 -7.61
C LEU A 145 16.07 -4.67 -8.25
N THR A 146 15.49 -3.61 -8.81
CA THR A 146 16.25 -2.45 -9.28
C THR A 146 17.04 -1.84 -8.12
N PRO A 147 18.16 -1.11 -8.37
CA PRO A 147 18.92 -0.48 -7.29
C PRO A 147 18.07 0.41 -6.37
N THR A 148 17.05 1.08 -6.92
CA THR A 148 16.09 1.89 -6.16
C THR A 148 15.18 1.04 -5.27
N ALA A 149 14.58 -0.03 -5.81
CA ALA A 149 13.75 -0.94 -5.02
C ALA A 149 14.58 -1.64 -3.93
N GLN A 150 15.77 -2.12 -4.30
CA GLN A 150 16.70 -2.77 -3.39
C GLN A 150 17.14 -1.84 -2.26
N GLY A 151 17.49 -0.58 -2.56
CA GLY A 151 17.93 0.39 -1.55
C GLY A 151 16.86 0.75 -0.52
N VAL A 152 15.58 0.65 -0.88
CA VAL A 152 14.48 0.84 0.08
C VAL A 152 14.20 -0.44 0.88
N ALA A 153 14.36 -1.61 0.27
CA ALA A 153 14.03 -2.89 0.89
C ALA A 153 15.15 -3.48 1.77
N ASN A 154 16.42 -3.22 1.45
CA ASN A 154 17.56 -3.91 2.07
C ASN A 154 18.01 -3.30 3.42
N GLY A 155 17.77 -2.01 3.67
CA GLY A 155 18.15 -1.38 4.92
C GLY A 155 18.22 0.14 4.84
N GLU A 156 17.70 0.78 5.88
CA GLU A 156 17.64 2.24 6.00
C GLU A 156 17.85 2.64 7.46
N ALA A 157 18.56 3.75 7.67
CA ALA A 157 18.56 4.47 8.95
C ALA A 157 17.73 5.75 8.79
N LYS A 158 16.70 5.92 9.63
CA LYS A 158 15.80 7.07 9.57
C LYS A 158 15.42 7.59 10.95
N ILE A 159 15.03 8.85 11.00
CA ILE A 159 14.42 9.47 12.18
C ILE A 159 12.90 9.34 12.02
N LEU A 160 12.28 8.53 12.88
CA LEU A 160 10.83 8.35 12.92
C LEU A 160 10.15 9.58 13.52
N ASP A 161 10.71 10.18 14.57
CA ASP A 161 10.19 11.40 15.18
C ASP A 161 11.35 12.28 15.63
N ALA A 162 11.20 13.59 15.51
CA ALA A 162 12.13 14.59 16.04
C ALA A 162 11.41 15.92 16.19
N TYR A 163 10.97 16.24 17.41
CA TYR A 163 10.25 17.47 17.69
C TYR A 163 10.62 18.05 19.05
N VAL A 164 10.40 19.36 19.17
CA VAL A 164 10.43 20.09 20.43
C VAL A 164 9.03 20.56 20.76
N TYR A 165 8.77 20.77 22.04
CA TYR A 165 7.49 21.30 22.48
C TYR A 165 7.65 22.25 23.67
N GLY A 166 6.67 23.14 23.81
CA GLY A 166 6.54 24.05 24.93
C GLY A 166 5.09 24.09 25.40
N SER A 167 4.90 24.14 26.72
CA SER A 167 3.60 24.24 27.37
C SER A 167 3.51 25.56 28.12
N PHE A 168 2.40 26.29 27.96
CA PHE A 168 2.22 27.65 28.44
C PHE A 168 0.81 27.83 28.99
N ASP A 169 0.65 28.71 29.96
CA ASP A 169 -0.66 29.28 30.31
C ASP A 169 -0.86 30.52 29.45
N ILE A 170 -1.86 30.50 28.56
CA ILE A 170 -2.23 31.63 27.72
C ILE A 170 -3.67 31.99 28.05
N ALA A 171 -3.86 33.16 28.66
CA ALA A 171 -5.17 33.67 29.07
C ALA A 171 -5.95 32.72 30.03
N GLY A 172 -5.25 31.99 30.90
CA GLY A 172 -5.86 31.03 31.84
C GLY A 172 -6.06 29.63 31.24
N HIS A 173 -5.56 29.40 30.02
CA HIS A 173 -5.74 28.17 29.28
C HIS A 173 -4.41 27.48 29.01
N GLN A 174 -4.32 26.20 29.38
CA GLN A 174 -3.14 25.38 29.12
C GLN A 174 -3.02 25.16 27.59
N THR A 175 -1.91 25.64 27.04
CA THR A 175 -1.62 25.60 25.60
C THR A 175 -0.30 24.90 25.36
N THR A 176 -0.26 23.96 24.42
CA THR A 176 0.96 23.26 24.00
C THR A 176 1.22 23.53 22.53
N ILE A 177 2.47 23.84 22.21
CA ILE A 177 2.95 24.03 20.84
C ILE A 177 4.05 23.01 20.59
N ARG A 178 3.93 22.22 19.52
CA ARG A 178 4.94 21.26 19.07
C ARG A 178 5.46 21.64 17.70
N PHE A 179 6.77 21.60 17.51
CA PHE A 179 7.40 21.89 16.23
C PHE A 179 8.45 20.84 15.90
N GLY A 180 8.36 20.27 14.69
CA GLY A 180 9.31 19.30 14.18
C GLY A 180 8.63 18.15 13.46
N LYS A 181 9.40 17.09 13.20
CA LYS A 181 8.95 15.86 12.54
C LYS A 181 8.19 15.00 13.54
N GLN A 182 6.89 14.81 13.33
CA GLN A 182 6.02 14.05 14.24
C GLN A 182 4.89 13.36 13.49
N VAL A 183 4.28 12.35 14.11
CA VAL A 183 2.99 11.78 13.69
C VAL A 183 1.86 12.46 14.46
N LEU A 184 0.75 12.76 13.77
CA LEU A 184 -0.47 13.29 14.39
C LEU A 184 -1.62 12.34 14.11
N ASN A 185 -2.10 11.67 15.15
CA ASN A 185 -3.18 10.70 15.05
C ASN A 185 -4.51 11.36 15.44
N TRP A 186 -5.44 11.47 14.50
CA TRP A 186 -6.79 12.00 14.68
C TRP A 186 -7.85 10.99 14.24
N GLY A 187 -8.90 10.83 15.03
CA GLY A 187 -9.96 9.86 14.75
C GLY A 187 -9.84 8.58 15.58
N GLU A 188 -10.76 7.66 15.34
CA GLU A 188 -11.04 6.53 16.24
C GLU A 188 -10.77 5.16 15.59
N SER A 189 -10.46 5.12 14.30
CA SER A 189 -10.22 3.86 13.59
C SER A 189 -9.03 3.07 14.18
N LEU A 190 -9.21 1.74 14.30
CA LEU A 190 -8.18 0.84 14.82
C LEU A 190 -7.37 0.17 13.71
N PHE A 191 -8.03 -0.30 12.64
CA PHE A 191 -7.40 -1.15 11.62
C PHE A 191 -7.74 -0.76 10.18
N ILE A 192 -8.87 -0.08 9.96
CA ILE A 192 -9.39 0.20 8.62
C ILE A 192 -8.86 1.54 8.12
N GLN A 193 -8.23 1.53 6.95
CA GLN A 193 -7.69 2.75 6.32
C GLN A 193 -8.79 3.74 5.91
N GLY A 194 -8.39 4.99 5.67
CA GLY A 194 -9.31 6.08 5.35
C GLY A 194 -9.69 6.88 6.59
N GLY A 195 -10.92 7.38 6.62
CA GLY A 195 -11.44 8.12 7.77
C GLY A 195 -10.68 9.43 8.05
N VAL A 196 -10.68 9.87 9.31
CA VAL A 196 -10.08 11.15 9.71
C VAL A 196 -8.56 11.15 9.54
N ASN A 197 -7.92 9.99 9.72
CA ASN A 197 -6.47 9.83 9.66
C ASN A 197 -5.87 9.74 8.24
N SER A 198 -6.68 9.85 7.18
CA SER A 198 -6.22 9.66 5.79
C SER A 198 -5.13 10.63 5.34
N PHE A 199 -4.91 11.73 6.06
CA PHE A 199 -3.88 12.72 5.77
C PHE A 199 -2.46 12.31 6.19
N GLN A 200 -2.32 11.25 6.98
CA GLN A 200 -1.02 10.69 7.36
C GLN A 200 -0.49 9.79 6.24
N ALA A 201 0.81 9.89 5.95
CA ALA A 201 1.49 8.94 5.07
C ALA A 201 1.83 7.68 5.86
N ALA A 202 1.69 6.50 5.25
CA ALA A 202 2.02 5.22 5.87
C ALA A 202 3.29 4.59 5.27
N ASP A 203 3.92 3.68 6.00
CA ASP A 203 4.97 2.80 5.49
C ASP A 203 4.47 1.35 5.50
N VAL A 204 3.93 0.91 4.36
CA VAL A 204 3.31 -0.41 4.21
C VAL A 204 4.35 -1.52 4.41
N THR A 205 5.59 -1.28 3.97
CA THR A 205 6.69 -2.23 4.17
C THR A 205 7.01 -2.42 5.64
N ALA A 206 7.01 -1.33 6.42
CA ALA A 206 7.27 -1.38 7.85
C ALA A 206 6.14 -2.10 8.60
N ILE A 207 4.87 -1.92 8.20
CA ILE A 207 3.70 -2.60 8.80
C ILE A 207 3.76 -4.11 8.55
N ARG A 208 4.20 -4.54 7.36
CA ARG A 208 4.29 -5.96 6.97
C ARG A 208 5.57 -6.65 7.46
N ALA A 209 6.54 -5.90 7.96
CA ALA A 209 7.80 -6.44 8.46
C ALA A 209 7.60 -7.35 9.69
N PRO A 210 8.44 -8.38 9.88
CA PRO A 210 8.45 -9.20 11.09
C PRO A 210 8.58 -8.40 12.37
N GLY A 211 7.64 -8.60 13.30
CA GLY A 211 7.65 -7.92 14.60
C GLY A 211 7.40 -6.41 14.50
N SER A 212 6.67 -5.97 13.47
CA SER A 212 6.30 -4.57 13.26
C SER A 212 5.53 -4.00 14.45
N GLU A 213 5.73 -2.71 14.71
CA GLU A 213 4.97 -1.96 15.70
C GLU A 213 4.21 -0.80 15.04
N LEU A 214 3.08 -0.41 15.64
CA LEU A 214 2.24 0.67 15.12
C LEU A 214 3.01 2.00 14.98
N ARG A 215 3.93 2.30 15.91
CA ARG A 215 4.77 3.51 15.88
C ARG A 215 5.69 3.61 14.66
N GLU A 216 5.85 2.55 13.89
CA GLU A 216 6.68 2.48 12.69
C GLU A 216 5.83 2.55 11.41
N GLY A 217 4.51 2.41 11.52
CA GLY A 217 3.60 2.31 10.38
C GLY A 217 3.22 3.65 9.76
N TYR A 218 3.35 4.76 10.49
CA TYR A 218 3.12 6.10 9.98
C TYR A 218 4.44 6.83 9.73
N THR A 219 4.49 7.58 8.63
CA THR A 219 5.63 8.41 8.27
C THR A 219 5.44 9.80 8.87
N ALA A 220 6.24 10.12 9.88
CA ALA A 220 6.21 11.44 10.48
C ALA A 220 6.63 12.53 9.50
N MET A 221 6.00 13.69 9.63
CA MET A 221 6.22 14.84 8.77
C MET A 221 6.56 16.09 9.61
N PRO A 222 7.43 16.99 9.12
CA PRO A 222 7.65 18.29 9.71
C PRO A 222 6.35 19.11 9.77
N MET A 223 5.92 19.45 10.98
CA MET A 223 4.72 20.24 11.21
C MET A 223 4.81 21.09 12.48
N LEU A 224 3.99 22.13 12.51
CA LEU A 224 3.61 22.87 13.70
C LEU A 224 2.27 22.32 14.17
N VAL A 225 2.17 21.95 15.46
CA VAL A 225 0.93 21.56 16.10
C VAL A 225 0.67 22.51 17.25
N PHE A 226 -0.56 23.01 17.33
CA PHE A 226 -1.06 23.88 18.38
C PHE A 226 -2.24 23.21 19.06
N GLN A 227 -2.23 23.13 20.38
CA GLN A 227 -3.32 22.57 21.17
C GLN A 227 -3.64 23.49 22.35
N THR A 228 -4.90 23.81 22.58
CA THR A 228 -5.34 24.67 23.69
C THR A 228 -6.70 24.23 24.23
N ALA A 229 -6.88 24.29 25.56
CA ALA A 229 -8.18 24.10 26.18
C ALA A 229 -8.97 25.42 26.13
N LEU A 230 -10.08 25.48 25.39
CA LEU A 230 -10.92 26.68 25.30
C LEU A 230 -11.83 26.84 26.53
N THR A 231 -12.29 25.73 27.08
CA THR A 231 -13.03 25.63 28.34
C THR A 231 -12.58 24.34 29.06
N PRO A 232 -13.06 24.01 30.27
CA PRO A 232 -12.75 22.73 30.91
C PRO A 232 -13.15 21.50 30.08
N ASP A 233 -14.18 21.64 29.23
CA ASP A 233 -14.77 20.54 28.47
C ASP A 233 -14.54 20.67 26.95
N ILE A 234 -14.01 21.80 26.47
CA ILE A 234 -13.78 22.05 25.04
C ILE A 234 -12.30 22.32 24.80
N SER A 235 -11.70 21.61 23.84
CA SER A 235 -10.33 21.87 23.38
C SER A 235 -10.24 22.00 21.87
N LEU A 236 -9.25 22.75 21.41
CA LEU A 236 -8.92 22.98 20.02
C LEU A 236 -7.52 22.44 19.75
N GLU A 237 -7.38 21.64 18.70
CA GLU A 237 -6.08 21.27 18.12
C GLU A 237 -6.02 21.75 16.66
N ALA A 238 -4.87 22.21 16.21
CA ALA A 238 -4.64 22.60 14.83
C ALA A 238 -3.22 22.22 14.41
N PHE A 239 -3.06 21.88 13.13
CA PHE A 239 -1.73 21.62 12.58
C PHE A 239 -1.52 22.35 11.26
N TRP A 240 -0.24 22.65 10.99
CA TRP A 240 0.24 23.07 9.69
C TRP A 240 1.49 22.26 9.33
N GLN A 241 1.38 21.45 8.27
CA GLN A 241 2.45 20.66 7.69
C GLN A 241 3.18 21.48 6.62
N PHE A 242 4.50 21.47 6.67
CA PHE A 242 5.37 22.21 5.73
C PHE A 242 6.37 21.31 4.99
N ALA A 243 6.13 20.00 5.00
CA ALA A 243 6.74 19.06 4.07
C ALA A 243 5.72 18.01 3.61
N TYR A 244 5.97 17.45 2.44
CA TYR A 244 5.15 16.39 1.85
C TYR A 244 5.85 15.03 1.97
N SER A 245 5.08 13.98 2.18
CA SER A 245 5.56 12.59 2.10
C SER A 245 4.50 11.72 1.45
N ILE A 246 4.93 10.74 0.66
CA ILE A 246 4.07 9.72 0.06
C ILE A 246 3.97 8.52 0.98
N THR A 247 2.86 7.79 0.90
CA THR A 247 2.76 6.45 1.47
C THR A 247 3.74 5.54 0.75
N ARG A 248 4.66 4.93 1.52
CA ARG A 248 5.65 3.99 1.00
C ARG A 248 4.97 2.65 0.77
N LEU A 249 4.78 2.32 -0.50
CA LEU A 249 4.26 1.03 -0.96
C LEU A 249 5.37 -0.03 -0.98
N ASP A 250 4.97 -1.30 -1.11
CA ASP A 250 5.92 -2.39 -1.29
C ASP A 250 6.75 -2.18 -2.57
N PRO A 251 8.08 -2.28 -2.53
CA PRO A 251 8.94 -2.10 -3.70
C PRO A 251 8.59 -3.11 -4.81
N ALA A 252 8.68 -2.69 -6.07
CA ALA A 252 8.43 -3.56 -7.22
C ALA A 252 9.29 -4.84 -7.13
N GLY A 253 8.67 -6.00 -7.39
CA GLY A 253 9.33 -7.30 -7.28
C GLY A 253 9.49 -7.86 -5.85
N SER A 254 9.17 -7.10 -4.80
CA SER A 254 9.13 -7.63 -3.43
C SER A 254 7.91 -8.55 -3.21
N PHE A 255 7.97 -9.43 -2.22
CA PHE A 255 6.96 -10.49 -2.03
C PHE A 255 5.52 -9.96 -1.90
N PHE A 256 5.35 -8.78 -1.31
CA PHE A 256 4.05 -8.17 -1.08
C PHE A 256 3.63 -7.14 -2.14
N SER A 257 4.51 -6.80 -3.10
CA SER A 257 4.17 -5.95 -4.25
C SER A 257 3.29 -6.71 -5.24
N THR A 258 2.14 -6.14 -5.58
CA THR A 258 1.17 -6.69 -6.54
C THR A 258 1.13 -5.88 -7.83
N ASP A 259 2.10 -4.99 -8.02
CA ASP A 259 2.17 -4.03 -9.12
C ASP A 259 3.63 -3.64 -9.32
N ASP A 260 4.09 -3.71 -10.56
CA ASP A 260 5.49 -3.50 -10.95
C ASP A 260 5.76 -2.08 -11.42
N ILE A 261 4.71 -1.32 -11.73
CA ILE A 261 4.78 0.06 -12.21
C ILE A 261 4.37 1.07 -11.14
N THR A 262 4.10 0.59 -9.91
CA THR A 262 3.69 1.38 -8.74
C THR A 262 4.64 1.18 -7.55
N GLY A 263 5.08 2.27 -6.92
CA GLY A 263 5.93 2.24 -5.70
C GLY A 263 7.45 2.34 -5.94
N PRO A 264 8.29 2.18 -4.89
CA PRO A 264 9.73 2.33 -5.01
C PRO A 264 10.36 1.37 -6.02
N GLY A 265 11.16 1.93 -6.93
CA GLY A 265 11.83 1.16 -7.99
C GLY A 265 10.88 0.60 -9.05
N SER A 266 9.73 1.26 -9.25
CA SER A 266 8.80 0.98 -10.36
C SER A 266 9.56 0.79 -11.68
N LEU A 267 9.18 -0.24 -12.41
CA LEU A 267 9.70 -0.54 -13.74
C LEU A 267 9.00 0.32 -14.80
N PRO A 268 9.58 0.45 -16.01
CA PRO A 268 8.83 0.95 -17.15
C PRO A 268 7.54 0.14 -17.31
N SER A 269 6.43 0.80 -17.66
CA SER A 269 5.19 0.09 -17.93
C SER A 269 5.29 -0.61 -19.26
N VAL A 270 5.03 -1.92 -19.26
CA VAL A 270 5.25 -2.76 -20.43
C VAL A 270 3.93 -3.05 -21.12
N LEU A 271 3.85 -2.78 -22.42
CA LEU A 271 2.68 -3.04 -23.27
C LEU A 271 3.03 -4.05 -24.38
N ASN A 272 2.05 -4.89 -24.74
CA ASN A 272 2.12 -5.82 -25.87
C ASN A 272 3.40 -6.68 -25.91
N ALA A 273 3.83 -7.18 -24.75
CA ALA A 273 5.03 -7.99 -24.66
C ALA A 273 4.78 -9.45 -25.06
N ASN A 274 5.65 -9.98 -25.92
CA ASN A 274 5.68 -11.41 -26.24
C ASN A 274 6.51 -12.21 -25.22
N PHE A 275 7.38 -11.53 -24.46
CA PHE A 275 8.19 -12.02 -23.37
C PHE A 275 8.25 -10.95 -22.28
N ASP A 276 8.04 -11.33 -21.03
CA ASP A 276 8.17 -10.43 -19.90
C ASP A 276 9.66 -10.27 -19.57
N ASP A 277 10.30 -9.29 -20.20
CA ASP A 277 11.64 -8.88 -19.85
C ASP A 277 11.77 -7.36 -19.89
N PRO A 278 11.50 -6.67 -18.77
CA PRO A 278 11.68 -5.22 -18.68
C PRO A 278 13.15 -4.80 -18.86
N GLN A 279 14.13 -5.72 -18.82
CA GLN A 279 15.53 -5.42 -19.15
C GLN A 279 15.78 -5.29 -20.66
N ASN A 280 14.85 -5.77 -21.50
CA ASN A 280 14.90 -5.63 -22.95
C ASN A 280 14.09 -4.44 -23.45
N CYS A 281 13.76 -3.45 -22.62
CA CYS A 281 13.14 -2.22 -23.10
C CYS A 281 14.02 -1.54 -24.17
N ALA A 282 13.46 -1.30 -25.35
CA ALA A 282 14.13 -0.49 -26.36
C ALA A 282 14.25 0.95 -25.85
N PRO A 283 15.43 1.61 -25.93
CA PRO A 283 15.56 3.03 -25.56
C PRO A 283 14.54 3.91 -26.28
N ASP A 284 14.10 4.99 -25.63
CA ASP A 284 13.16 5.98 -26.19
C ASP A 284 13.51 6.36 -27.64
N GLY A 285 12.51 6.29 -28.51
CA GLY A 285 12.62 6.62 -29.94
C GLY A 285 13.44 5.67 -30.81
N SER A 286 14.00 4.58 -30.27
CA SER A 286 14.82 3.62 -31.01
C SER A 286 14.11 2.32 -31.39
N TYR A 287 12.80 2.25 -31.18
CA TYR A 287 11.99 1.07 -31.51
C TYR A 287 12.06 0.77 -33.02
N ASN A 288 12.80 -0.27 -33.37
CA ASN A 288 12.95 -0.67 -34.75
C ASN A 288 11.63 -1.27 -35.24
N PRO A 289 11.02 -0.76 -36.33
CA PRO A 289 9.78 -1.31 -36.87
C PRO A 289 9.86 -2.82 -37.20
N ALA A 290 11.05 -3.32 -37.51
CA ALA A 290 11.28 -4.75 -37.74
C ALA A 290 11.19 -5.59 -36.46
N ASP A 291 11.36 -4.98 -35.29
CA ASP A 291 11.24 -5.64 -34.00
C ASP A 291 9.76 -5.94 -33.72
N TYR A 292 8.80 -5.03 -33.95
CA TYR A 292 7.37 -5.34 -33.77
C TYR A 292 6.89 -6.63 -34.47
N LEU A 293 7.43 -6.91 -35.66
CA LEU A 293 7.09 -8.09 -36.47
C LEU A 293 7.88 -9.34 -36.06
N ASN A 294 8.91 -9.18 -35.22
CA ASN A 294 9.71 -10.27 -34.70
C ASN A 294 9.09 -10.77 -33.39
N PRO A 295 8.63 -12.03 -33.30
CA PRO A 295 8.08 -12.56 -32.07
C PRO A 295 9.07 -12.51 -30.89
N ASN A 296 10.38 -12.38 -31.15
CA ASN A 296 11.47 -12.23 -30.16
C ASN A 296 11.88 -10.78 -29.87
N SER A 297 11.03 -9.80 -30.19
CA SER A 297 11.35 -8.39 -29.99
C SER A 297 11.12 -7.87 -28.59
N ASN A 298 11.81 -6.76 -28.33
CA ASN A 298 11.64 -5.89 -27.18
C ASN A 298 10.18 -5.45 -27.03
N PRO A 299 9.64 -5.41 -25.80
CA PRO A 299 8.30 -4.92 -25.56
C PRO A 299 8.22 -3.39 -25.71
N ILE A 300 7.00 -2.86 -25.81
CA ILE A 300 6.78 -1.41 -25.74
C ILE A 300 6.93 -0.99 -24.28
N CYS A 301 7.82 -0.05 -24.00
CA CYS A 301 8.07 0.42 -22.64
C CYS A 301 7.72 1.90 -22.50
N LEU A 302 6.89 2.21 -21.51
CA LEU A 302 6.54 3.57 -21.13
C LEU A 302 7.37 3.97 -19.93
N ASP A 303 8.21 4.99 -20.11
CA ASP A 303 9.03 5.52 -19.04
C ASP A 303 8.22 6.38 -18.07
N ARG A 304 8.66 6.38 -16.81
CA ARG A 304 8.06 7.18 -15.75
C ARG A 304 8.64 8.60 -15.75
N THR A 305 7.76 9.59 -15.79
CA THR A 305 8.11 11.02 -15.64
C THR A 305 7.93 11.49 -14.19
N ALA A 306 8.23 12.77 -13.94
CA ALA A 306 8.13 13.36 -12.61
C ALA A 306 6.67 13.40 -12.09
N ASP A 307 6.55 13.23 -10.77
CA ASP A 307 5.29 13.28 -10.03
C ASP A 307 4.63 14.67 -10.12
N ARG A 308 3.30 14.71 -9.98
CA ARG A 308 2.46 15.92 -10.11
C ARG A 308 1.54 16.06 -8.89
N GLY A 309 1.04 17.28 -8.62
CA GLY A 309 0.03 17.54 -7.58
C GLY A 309 0.53 17.62 -6.12
N GLN A 310 1.79 17.29 -5.86
CA GLN A 310 2.39 17.33 -4.52
C GLN A 310 2.56 18.77 -4.03
N ASP A 311 2.05 19.06 -2.82
CA ASP A 311 2.23 20.35 -2.15
C ASP A 311 2.80 20.14 -0.74
N SER A 312 3.85 20.88 -0.41
CA SER A 312 4.50 20.77 0.90
C SER A 312 3.87 21.65 1.98
N THR A 313 3.21 22.76 1.63
CA THR A 313 2.77 23.80 2.58
C THR A 313 1.26 24.00 2.63
N ASN A 314 0.51 23.51 1.64
CA ASN A 314 -0.97 23.58 1.60
C ASN A 314 -1.63 22.41 2.32
N GLN A 315 -1.13 22.10 3.52
CA GLN A 315 -1.51 20.91 4.28
C GLN A 315 -1.77 21.29 5.74
N PHE A 316 -3.03 21.33 6.14
CA PHE A 316 -3.43 21.83 7.45
C PHE A 316 -4.75 21.22 7.90
N GLY A 317 -5.02 21.32 9.18
CA GLY A 317 -6.29 20.90 9.74
C GLY A 317 -6.55 21.52 11.10
N ALA A 318 -7.81 21.44 11.52
CA ALA A 318 -8.25 21.82 12.85
C ALA A 318 -9.24 20.77 13.38
N ALA A 319 -9.16 20.51 14.68
CA ALA A 319 -10.01 19.61 15.42
C ALA A 319 -10.58 20.34 16.64
N LEU A 320 -11.89 20.23 16.86
CA LEU A 320 -12.57 20.68 18.07
C LEU A 320 -13.03 19.45 18.83
N HIS A 321 -12.63 19.33 20.09
CA HIS A 321 -13.05 18.26 20.98
C HIS A 321 -13.99 18.79 22.05
N TYR A 322 -15.05 18.07 22.34
CA TYR A 322 -15.99 18.35 23.41
C TYR A 322 -16.20 17.10 24.28
N TYR A 323 -15.78 17.18 25.54
CA TYR A 323 -15.99 16.14 26.54
C TYR A 323 -17.34 16.33 27.24
N ALA A 324 -18.32 15.51 26.87
CA ALA A 324 -19.66 15.49 27.45
C ALA A 324 -19.69 14.53 28.65
N ALA A 325 -19.40 15.06 29.85
CA ALA A 325 -19.42 14.27 31.10
C ALA A 325 -20.81 13.66 31.41
N ASP A 326 -21.89 14.31 30.99
CA ASP A 326 -23.27 13.90 31.28
C ASP A 326 -23.84 12.88 30.27
N VAL A 327 -23.08 12.50 29.23
CA VAL A 327 -23.51 11.54 28.21
C VAL A 327 -22.81 10.20 28.46
N GLY A 328 -23.61 9.18 28.82
CA GLY A 328 -23.08 7.83 29.09
C GLY A 328 -22.21 7.81 30.34
N MET A 329 -21.00 7.25 30.23
CA MET A 329 -19.97 7.28 31.29
C MET A 329 -18.95 8.41 31.07
N GLY A 330 -19.33 9.44 30.31
CA GLY A 330 -18.43 10.41 29.69
C GLY A 330 -18.23 10.06 28.22
N THR A 331 -18.43 11.03 27.33
CA THR A 331 -18.26 10.86 25.88
C THR A 331 -17.41 11.99 25.34
N ASP A 332 -16.32 11.68 24.64
CA ASP A 332 -15.57 12.67 23.84
C ASP A 332 -16.18 12.73 22.44
N PHE A 333 -16.48 13.94 21.97
CA PHE A 333 -16.89 14.21 20.60
C PHE A 333 -15.82 15.02 19.89
N GLY A 334 -15.42 14.57 18.70
CA GLY A 334 -14.50 15.29 17.83
C GLY A 334 -15.20 15.85 16.58
N LEU A 335 -14.82 17.06 16.16
CA LEU A 335 -15.15 17.63 14.86
C LEU A 335 -13.87 18.06 14.15
N TYR A 336 -13.69 17.66 12.91
CA TYR A 336 -12.43 17.79 12.17
C TYR A 336 -12.65 18.50 10.84
N TYR A 337 -11.70 19.33 10.44
CA TYR A 337 -11.50 19.77 9.06
C TYR A 337 -10.04 19.54 8.68
N ILE A 338 -9.80 18.92 7.52
CA ILE A 338 -8.46 18.57 7.05
C ILE A 338 -8.35 18.86 5.56
N ARG A 339 -7.23 19.44 5.16
CA ARG A 339 -6.82 19.63 3.76
C ARG A 339 -5.42 19.07 3.57
N PHE A 340 -5.24 18.18 2.58
CA PHE A 340 -3.95 17.54 2.30
C PHE A 340 -3.85 17.08 0.84
N SER A 341 -2.65 17.06 0.26
CA SER A 341 -2.41 16.33 -0.99
C SER A 341 -2.42 14.83 -0.70
N SER A 342 -3.05 14.03 -1.56
CA SER A 342 -3.14 12.59 -1.38
C SER A 342 -1.78 11.97 -1.08
N ARG A 343 -1.75 10.95 -0.20
CA ARG A 343 -0.54 10.20 0.13
C ARG A 343 -0.32 9.01 -0.79
N LEU A 344 -1.34 8.63 -1.55
CA LEU A 344 -1.31 7.49 -2.45
C LEU A 344 -1.29 7.99 -3.90
N PRO A 345 -0.51 7.34 -4.78
CA PRO A 345 -0.36 7.79 -6.16
C PRO A 345 -1.62 7.50 -6.98
N TYR A 346 -1.93 8.40 -7.91
CA TYR A 346 -2.89 8.18 -8.99
C TYR A 346 -2.11 8.00 -10.29
N LEU A 347 -2.35 6.90 -11.00
CA LEU A 347 -1.70 6.63 -12.26
C LEU A 347 -2.22 7.59 -13.35
N GLY A 348 -1.31 8.06 -14.21
CA GLY A 348 -1.60 8.92 -15.35
C GLY A 348 -0.69 8.58 -16.52
N PHE A 349 -1.17 8.76 -17.75
CA PHE A 349 -0.39 8.55 -18.98
C PHE A 349 -0.32 9.82 -19.81
N THR A 350 0.77 10.01 -20.54
CA THR A 350 0.94 11.08 -21.53
C THR A 350 1.27 10.46 -22.87
N ASN A 351 0.47 10.77 -23.89
CA ASN A 351 0.70 10.31 -25.25
C ASN A 351 2.00 10.87 -25.83
N GLY A 352 2.61 10.11 -26.73
CA GLY A 352 3.71 10.59 -27.56
C GLY A 352 3.31 11.78 -28.46
N PRO A 353 4.29 12.44 -29.10
CA PRO A 353 4.08 13.70 -29.81
C PRO A 353 3.37 13.55 -31.17
N THR A 354 3.12 12.33 -31.65
CA THR A 354 2.50 12.06 -32.95
C THR A 354 1.20 11.28 -32.81
N ASP A 355 0.23 11.57 -33.67
CA ASP A 355 -1.00 10.78 -33.80
C ASP A 355 -0.79 9.52 -34.66
N PHE A 356 -1.83 8.68 -34.72
CA PHE A 356 -1.79 7.45 -35.51
C PHE A 356 -1.55 7.76 -36.99
N GLN A 357 -2.31 8.70 -37.56
CA GLN A 357 -2.28 9.02 -38.98
C GLN A 357 -0.87 9.45 -39.44
N THR A 358 -0.22 10.33 -38.67
CA THR A 358 1.14 10.83 -38.97
C THR A 358 2.17 9.70 -38.92
N THR A 359 2.08 8.85 -37.90
CA THR A 359 2.98 7.69 -37.75
C THR A 359 2.78 6.69 -38.89
N CYS A 360 1.51 6.44 -39.23
CA CYS A 360 1.10 5.55 -40.31
C CYS A 360 1.59 6.02 -41.69
N ASP A 361 1.36 7.29 -42.04
CA ASP A 361 1.80 7.87 -43.32
C ASP A 361 3.33 7.87 -43.46
N THR A 362 4.04 8.09 -42.36
CA THR A 362 5.51 8.01 -42.32
C THR A 362 5.99 6.59 -42.66
N LEU A 363 5.36 5.57 -42.08
CA LEU A 363 5.69 4.16 -42.37
C LEU A 363 5.30 3.75 -43.79
N ALA A 364 4.17 4.22 -44.29
CA ALA A 364 3.71 3.97 -45.66
C ALA A 364 4.56 4.69 -46.72
N GLY A 365 5.41 5.65 -46.30
CA GLY A 365 6.34 6.37 -47.17
C GLY A 365 5.68 7.40 -48.08
N THR A 366 4.40 7.74 -47.86
CA THR A 366 3.67 8.75 -48.65
C THR A 366 2.60 9.42 -47.77
N PRO A 367 2.60 10.76 -47.66
CA PRO A 367 1.55 11.49 -46.92
C PRO A 367 0.15 11.17 -47.44
N GLY A 368 -0.80 10.90 -46.53
CA GLY A 368 -2.19 10.56 -46.84
C GLY A 368 -2.42 9.11 -47.30
N ALA A 369 -1.40 8.25 -47.34
CA ALA A 369 -1.57 6.84 -47.70
C ALA A 369 -2.55 6.11 -46.77
N CYS A 370 -2.56 6.46 -45.48
CA CYS A 370 -3.44 5.86 -44.49
C CYS A 370 -4.87 6.43 -44.49
N SER A 371 -5.20 7.37 -45.37
CA SER A 371 -6.60 7.72 -45.63
C SER A 371 -7.38 6.60 -46.34
N VAL A 372 -6.67 5.58 -46.85
CA VAL A 372 -7.28 4.34 -47.38
C VAL A 372 -7.38 3.31 -46.24
N PRO A 373 -8.59 2.89 -45.82
CA PRO A 373 -8.75 2.01 -44.66
C PRO A 373 -7.96 0.69 -44.75
N ALA A 374 -7.91 0.07 -45.93
CA ALA A 374 -7.14 -1.16 -46.14
C ALA A 374 -5.62 -0.97 -45.94
N VAL A 375 -5.09 0.22 -46.29
CA VAL A 375 -3.68 0.54 -46.04
C VAL A 375 -3.48 0.75 -44.54
N ALA A 376 -4.29 1.60 -43.91
CA ALA A 376 -4.22 1.87 -42.48
C ALA A 376 -4.29 0.57 -41.65
N ALA A 377 -5.27 -0.29 -41.92
CA ALA A 377 -5.44 -1.58 -41.24
C ALA A 377 -4.21 -2.51 -41.39
N SER A 378 -3.58 -2.54 -42.58
CA SER A 378 -2.43 -3.41 -42.82
C SER A 378 -1.18 -3.06 -42.01
N ILE A 379 -1.06 -1.80 -41.55
CA ILE A 379 0.08 -1.31 -40.77
C ILE A 379 -0.31 -0.80 -39.39
N ALA A 380 -1.59 -0.85 -39.01
CA ALA A 380 -2.09 -0.30 -37.76
C ALA A 380 -1.39 -0.85 -36.51
N PRO A 381 -1.17 -2.17 -36.38
CA PRO A 381 -0.48 -2.71 -35.22
C PRO A 381 0.93 -2.12 -35.04
N LEU A 382 1.67 -1.95 -36.15
CA LEU A 382 3.01 -1.40 -36.17
C LEU A 382 3.02 0.11 -35.90
N ALA A 383 2.15 0.87 -36.56
CA ALA A 383 2.04 2.32 -36.38
C ALA A 383 1.64 2.67 -34.94
N PHE A 384 0.70 1.93 -34.37
CA PHE A 384 0.30 2.08 -32.97
C PHE A 384 1.47 1.81 -32.03
N ALA A 385 2.23 0.73 -32.25
CA ALA A 385 3.35 0.39 -31.39
C ALA A 385 4.45 1.46 -31.36
N ILE A 386 4.81 2.03 -32.51
CA ILE A 386 5.80 3.12 -32.60
C ILE A 386 5.29 4.39 -31.90
N GLY A 387 4.00 4.71 -32.05
CA GLY A 387 3.40 5.85 -31.35
C GLY A 387 3.33 5.64 -29.83
N ALA A 388 2.90 4.45 -29.40
CA ALA A 388 2.77 4.07 -28.00
C ALA A 388 4.14 3.99 -27.28
N ASN A 389 5.21 3.61 -27.98
CA ASN A 389 6.57 3.60 -27.42
C ASN A 389 7.16 5.00 -27.17
N GLN A 390 6.43 6.07 -27.51
CA GLN A 390 6.78 7.45 -27.16
C GLN A 390 5.90 8.00 -26.04
N ALA A 391 4.97 7.18 -25.52
CA ALA A 391 4.16 7.55 -24.37
C ALA A 391 4.96 7.41 -23.08
N THR A 392 4.53 8.15 -22.06
CA THR A 392 5.11 8.10 -20.71
C THR A 392 4.00 7.96 -19.68
N TYR A 393 4.34 7.56 -18.46
CA TYR A 393 3.42 7.57 -17.33
C TYR A 393 3.93 8.47 -16.19
N PHE A 394 3.04 8.82 -15.27
CA PHE A 394 3.34 9.66 -14.11
C PHE A 394 2.43 9.30 -12.94
N TYR A 395 2.81 9.74 -11.74
CA TYR A 395 1.90 9.79 -10.61
C TYR A 395 1.38 11.20 -10.39
N ASP A 396 0.10 11.27 -10.06
CA ASP A 396 -0.58 12.47 -9.63
C ASP A 396 -1.03 12.33 -8.17
N PHE A 397 -0.97 13.42 -7.42
CA PHE A 397 -1.29 13.47 -5.99
C PHE A 397 -2.27 14.62 -5.72
N PRO A 398 -3.55 14.49 -6.14
CA PRO A 398 -4.54 15.56 -6.05
C PRO A 398 -4.81 15.98 -4.59
N THR A 399 -5.31 17.21 -4.42
CA THR A 399 -5.66 17.74 -3.10
C THR A 399 -7.03 17.24 -2.64
N ILE A 400 -7.12 16.85 -1.36
CA ILE A 400 -8.31 16.33 -0.72
C ILE A 400 -8.69 17.25 0.44
N GLU A 401 -9.97 17.56 0.54
CA GLU A 401 -10.57 18.23 1.69
C GLU A 401 -11.56 17.29 2.36
N THR A 402 -11.61 17.30 3.69
CA THR A 402 -12.44 16.37 4.47
C THR A 402 -12.97 17.05 5.73
N ILE A 403 -14.25 16.85 6.00
CA ILE A 403 -14.89 17.17 7.28
C ILE A 403 -15.18 15.85 7.98
N GLY A 404 -14.79 15.72 9.23
CA GLY A 404 -14.99 14.52 10.03
C GLY A 404 -15.72 14.81 11.32
N ALA A 405 -16.40 13.81 11.86
CA ALA A 405 -16.88 13.80 13.23
C ALA A 405 -16.57 12.45 13.88
N SER A 406 -16.26 12.44 15.18
CA SER A 406 -16.06 11.21 15.94
C SER A 406 -16.72 11.26 17.31
N PHE A 407 -16.90 10.08 17.89
CA PHE A 407 -17.22 9.93 19.30
C PHE A 407 -16.42 8.78 19.91
N ASN A 408 -16.12 8.89 21.20
CA ASN A 408 -15.52 7.81 21.99
C ASN A 408 -16.15 7.80 23.40
N THR A 409 -16.60 6.63 23.84
CA THR A 409 -17.21 6.44 25.17
C THR A 409 -16.95 5.04 25.70
N THR A 410 -17.36 4.78 26.94
CA THR A 410 -17.33 3.46 27.55
C THR A 410 -18.74 3.02 27.91
N ILE A 411 -19.11 1.81 27.50
CA ILE A 411 -20.38 1.16 27.83
C ILE A 411 -20.06 -0.08 28.69
N GLY A 412 -20.26 0.03 30.01
CA GLY A 412 -19.86 -1.03 30.94
C GLY A 412 -18.33 -1.13 31.01
N THR A 413 -17.77 -2.26 30.57
CA THR A 413 -16.31 -2.47 30.47
C THR A 413 -15.76 -2.29 29.06
N THR A 414 -16.65 -2.09 28.07
CA THR A 414 -16.28 -2.04 26.66
C THR A 414 -16.11 -0.59 26.22
N ALA A 415 -14.93 -0.24 25.72
CA ALA A 415 -14.71 1.01 25.02
C ALA A 415 -15.37 0.94 23.64
N VAL A 416 -16.08 1.99 23.27
CA VAL A 416 -16.84 2.08 22.02
C VAL A 416 -16.55 3.42 21.37
N ALA A 417 -16.14 3.38 20.11
CA ALA A 417 -15.83 4.59 19.36
C ALA A 417 -16.31 4.49 17.91
N GLY A 418 -16.47 5.64 17.27
CA GLY A 418 -16.86 5.70 15.87
C GLY A 418 -16.54 7.04 15.24
N GLU A 419 -16.42 7.03 13.92
CA GLU A 419 -16.14 8.21 13.12
C GLU A 419 -16.90 8.19 11.80
N LEU A 420 -17.18 9.38 11.26
CA LEU A 420 -17.78 9.60 9.96
C LEU A 420 -17.05 10.77 9.29
N THR A 421 -16.63 10.58 8.04
CA THR A 421 -16.05 11.63 7.22
C THR A 421 -16.88 11.87 5.96
N PHE A 422 -16.89 13.13 5.53
CA PHE A 422 -17.40 13.59 4.25
C PHE A 422 -16.29 14.35 3.53
N SER A 423 -15.96 13.90 2.32
CA SER A 423 -14.95 14.49 1.46
C SER A 423 -15.64 14.96 0.17
N PRO A 424 -15.93 16.26 0.02
CA PRO A 424 -16.52 16.78 -1.22
C PRO A 424 -15.48 16.69 -2.34
N LYS A 425 -15.91 16.30 -3.55
CA LYS A 425 -15.02 16.16 -4.72
C LYS A 425 -13.74 15.36 -4.41
N MET A 426 -13.90 14.23 -3.72
CA MET A 426 -12.81 13.31 -3.49
C MET A 426 -12.35 12.71 -4.84
N PRO A 427 -11.05 12.79 -5.16
CA PRO A 427 -10.53 12.23 -6.40
C PRO A 427 -10.51 10.70 -6.30
N PHE A 428 -11.02 10.01 -7.31
CA PHE A 428 -10.97 8.56 -7.45
C PHE A 428 -10.24 8.14 -8.72
N GLY A 429 -9.28 7.23 -8.59
CA GLY A 429 -8.43 6.82 -9.70
C GLY A 429 -9.21 6.14 -10.81
N ILE A 430 -8.87 6.45 -12.06
CA ILE A 430 -9.49 5.82 -13.23
C ILE A 430 -8.77 4.51 -13.54
N ASN A 431 -9.54 3.50 -13.95
CA ASN A 431 -9.00 2.25 -14.45
C ASN A 431 -8.08 2.44 -15.67
N ASP A 432 -6.92 1.79 -15.62
CA ASP A 432 -5.86 1.87 -16.63
C ASP A 432 -6.36 1.52 -18.04
N SER A 433 -7.23 0.52 -18.17
CA SER A 433 -7.81 0.10 -19.45
C SER A 433 -8.74 1.18 -20.00
N ALA A 434 -9.49 1.89 -19.16
CA ALA A 434 -10.28 3.05 -19.59
C ALA A 434 -9.40 4.24 -19.99
N MET A 435 -8.27 4.46 -19.30
CA MET A 435 -7.29 5.48 -19.68
C MET A 435 -6.66 5.14 -21.04
N ASN A 436 -6.21 3.91 -21.24
CA ASN A 436 -5.62 3.42 -22.49
C ASN A 436 -6.64 3.46 -23.65
N ALA A 437 -7.91 3.10 -23.42
CA ALA A 437 -8.97 3.24 -24.41
C ALA A 437 -9.16 4.70 -24.86
N SER A 438 -9.11 5.65 -23.92
CA SER A 438 -9.19 7.08 -24.24
C SER A 438 -8.01 7.58 -25.07
N GLN A 439 -6.81 7.02 -24.85
CA GLN A 439 -5.62 7.34 -25.65
C GLN A 439 -5.74 6.78 -27.06
N ILE A 440 -6.20 5.53 -27.22
CA ILE A 440 -6.40 4.90 -28.54
C ILE A 440 -7.41 5.71 -29.38
N ASP A 441 -8.54 6.10 -28.77
CA ASP A 441 -9.54 6.96 -29.42
C ASP A 441 -8.96 8.34 -29.76
N GLY A 442 -8.27 8.98 -28.81
CA GLY A 442 -7.75 10.34 -28.96
C GLY A 442 -6.61 10.46 -29.98
N LEU A 443 -5.85 9.38 -30.20
CA LEU A 443 -4.83 9.28 -31.24
C LEU A 443 -5.41 8.89 -32.61
N GLY A 444 -6.71 8.57 -32.70
CA GLY A 444 -7.36 8.13 -33.93
C GLY A 444 -6.95 6.71 -34.37
N ALA A 445 -6.53 5.86 -33.43
CA ALA A 445 -6.04 4.51 -33.73
C ALA A 445 -7.13 3.43 -33.71
N THR A 446 -8.32 3.73 -33.18
CA THR A 446 -9.38 2.74 -32.92
C THR A 446 -9.84 2.01 -34.17
N ASP A 447 -10.34 2.73 -35.18
CA ASP A 447 -10.87 2.10 -36.39
C ASP A 447 -9.80 1.34 -37.19
N PRO A 448 -8.59 1.90 -37.41
CA PRO A 448 -7.49 1.15 -38.04
C PRO A 448 -7.13 -0.15 -37.29
N LEU A 449 -7.11 -0.12 -35.96
CA LEU A 449 -6.84 -1.31 -35.15
C LEU A 449 -8.02 -2.29 -35.18
N ALA A 450 -9.27 -1.81 -35.21
CA ALA A 450 -10.43 -2.68 -35.30
C ALA A 450 -10.48 -3.39 -36.67
N ASP A 451 -10.29 -2.64 -37.76
CA ASP A 451 -10.22 -3.18 -39.13
C ASP A 451 -9.10 -4.23 -39.26
N ALA A 452 -7.92 -3.96 -38.67
CA ALA A 452 -6.78 -4.89 -38.68
C ALA A 452 -7.08 -6.24 -38.01
N ASN A 453 -8.04 -6.26 -37.08
CA ASN A 453 -8.43 -7.43 -36.30
C ASN A 453 -9.82 -7.98 -36.68
N GLY A 454 -10.49 -7.39 -37.68
CA GLY A 454 -11.86 -7.77 -38.05
C GLY A 454 -12.89 -7.49 -36.97
N LEU A 455 -12.70 -6.43 -36.19
CA LEU A 455 -13.53 -6.01 -35.07
C LEU A 455 -14.45 -4.83 -35.44
N PRO A 456 -15.52 -4.57 -34.68
CA PRO A 456 -16.38 -3.40 -34.91
C PRO A 456 -15.65 -2.07 -34.75
N ASN A 457 -15.87 -1.16 -35.70
CA ASN A 457 -15.40 0.23 -35.65
C ASN A 457 -16.24 1.09 -34.69
N GLY A 458 -15.70 2.24 -34.33
CA GLY A 458 -16.31 3.23 -33.44
C GLY A 458 -15.52 3.44 -32.14
N PRO A 459 -15.77 4.56 -31.44
CA PRO A 459 -15.03 4.90 -30.22
C PRO A 459 -15.22 3.83 -29.14
N ILE A 460 -14.13 3.52 -28.43
CA ILE A 460 -14.10 2.52 -27.37
C ILE A 460 -14.01 3.13 -25.96
N SER A 461 -13.63 4.40 -25.84
CA SER A 461 -13.45 5.11 -24.58
C SER A 461 -14.77 5.26 -23.81
N LEU A 462 -14.71 5.03 -22.50
CA LEU A 462 -15.79 5.33 -21.56
C LEU A 462 -15.68 6.74 -20.96
N LEU A 463 -14.61 7.47 -21.28
CA LEU A 463 -14.28 8.75 -20.68
C LEU A 463 -14.76 9.91 -21.57
N PRO A 464 -15.14 11.05 -20.97
CA PRO A 464 -15.57 12.23 -21.72
C PRO A 464 -14.43 12.96 -22.42
N PHE A 465 -13.18 12.61 -22.12
CA PHE A 465 -11.98 13.24 -22.68
C PHE A 465 -11.05 12.18 -23.27
N ASN A 466 -10.70 12.36 -24.54
CA ASN A 466 -9.79 11.50 -25.28
C ASN A 466 -8.53 12.31 -25.63
N PRO A 467 -7.40 12.09 -24.93
CA PRO A 467 -6.18 12.88 -25.16
C PRO A 467 -5.60 12.60 -26.54
N GLY A 468 -5.30 13.66 -27.28
CA GLY A 468 -4.54 13.59 -28.53
C GLY A 468 -3.04 13.44 -28.32
N ALA A 469 -2.27 13.65 -29.39
CA ALA A 469 -0.82 13.65 -29.34
C ALA A 469 -0.27 14.68 -28.34
N GLY A 470 0.68 14.26 -27.49
CA GLY A 470 1.31 15.08 -26.46
C GLY A 470 0.42 15.45 -25.27
N GLN A 471 -0.82 14.94 -25.21
CA GLN A 471 -1.76 15.24 -24.13
C GLN A 471 -1.75 14.12 -23.07
N SER A 472 -2.01 14.50 -21.81
CA SER A 472 -2.17 13.56 -20.70
C SER A 472 -3.61 13.11 -20.53
N THR A 473 -3.81 11.85 -20.13
CA THR A 473 -5.11 11.31 -19.71
C THR A 473 -5.62 12.00 -18.43
N LEU A 474 -6.93 11.89 -18.17
CA LEU A 474 -7.46 12.11 -16.83
C LEU A 474 -6.89 11.03 -15.88
N SER A 475 -6.35 11.41 -14.72
CA SER A 475 -5.85 10.47 -13.69
C SER A 475 -6.96 10.06 -12.71
N HIS A 476 -7.96 10.92 -12.53
CA HIS A 476 -9.03 10.73 -11.55
C HIS A 476 -10.35 11.38 -11.98
N ILE A 477 -11.42 10.98 -11.30
CA ILE A 477 -12.75 11.58 -11.34
C ILE A 477 -13.12 12.01 -9.92
N ASP A 478 -13.55 13.26 -9.76
CA ASP A 478 -13.96 13.80 -8.48
C ASP A 478 -15.42 13.45 -8.19
N LEU A 479 -15.65 12.75 -7.08
CA LEU A 479 -16.99 12.43 -6.58
C LEU A 479 -17.09 12.75 -5.09
N ASP A 480 -18.29 13.00 -4.61
CA ASP A 480 -18.53 13.13 -3.17
C ASP A 480 -18.37 11.77 -2.49
N ALA A 481 -17.75 11.75 -1.32
CA ALA A 481 -17.45 10.51 -0.61
C ALA A 481 -17.79 10.58 0.87
N TYR A 482 -18.36 9.49 1.39
CA TYR A 482 -18.62 9.27 2.80
C TYR A 482 -17.89 8.01 3.26
N GLN A 483 -17.17 8.10 4.37
CA GLN A 483 -16.54 6.93 5.00
C GLN A 483 -16.91 6.92 6.46
N GLY A 484 -17.35 5.79 6.99
CA GLY A 484 -17.73 5.69 8.39
C GLY A 484 -17.20 4.41 9.01
N GLN A 485 -16.85 4.49 10.29
CA GLN A 485 -16.28 3.37 11.02
C GLN A 485 -16.79 3.34 12.45
N PHE A 486 -16.89 2.14 12.99
CA PHE A 486 -17.26 1.85 14.36
C PHE A 486 -16.31 0.80 14.91
N ASN A 487 -15.90 0.94 16.16
CA ASN A 487 -15.05 -0.03 16.81
C ASN A 487 -15.36 -0.20 18.30
N THR A 488 -14.98 -1.37 18.81
CA THR A 488 -15.07 -1.69 20.22
C THR A 488 -13.80 -2.37 20.70
N ILE A 489 -13.41 -2.07 21.94
CA ILE A 489 -12.32 -2.73 22.64
C ILE A 489 -12.87 -3.23 23.97
N ASP A 490 -12.82 -4.53 24.17
CA ASP A 490 -13.26 -5.18 25.41
C ASP A 490 -12.09 -5.94 26.03
N ALA A 491 -11.92 -5.80 27.34
CA ALA A 491 -10.89 -6.48 28.12
C ALA A 491 -11.57 -7.51 29.02
N PHE A 492 -11.18 -8.77 28.86
CA PHE A 492 -11.73 -9.89 29.61
C PHE A 492 -10.90 -10.21 30.84
N SER A 493 -11.59 -10.50 31.92
CA SER A 493 -11.08 -11.11 33.15
C SER A 493 -11.16 -12.64 33.09
N SER A 494 -10.48 -13.32 34.02
CA SER A 494 -10.53 -14.78 34.16
C SER A 494 -11.94 -15.35 34.38
N THR A 495 -12.88 -14.53 34.84
CA THR A 495 -14.27 -14.94 35.09
C THR A 495 -15.19 -14.80 33.88
N ASP A 496 -14.76 -14.10 32.84
CA ASP A 496 -15.55 -13.93 31.63
C ASP A 496 -15.63 -15.23 30.81
N LEU A 497 -16.68 -15.34 29.98
CA LEU A 497 -17.00 -16.58 29.27
C LEU A 497 -15.82 -17.14 28.46
N ILE A 498 -15.11 -16.28 27.72
CA ILE A 498 -14.02 -16.73 26.84
C ILE A 498 -12.81 -17.21 27.66
N PRO A 499 -12.20 -16.41 28.56
CA PRO A 499 -11.06 -16.90 29.34
C PRO A 499 -11.41 -18.10 30.22
N SER A 500 -12.56 -18.08 30.92
CA SER A 500 -12.96 -19.19 31.79
C SER A 500 -13.17 -20.51 31.05
N THR A 501 -13.71 -20.48 29.82
CA THR A 501 -13.89 -21.67 28.97
C THR A 501 -12.56 -22.22 28.47
N LEU A 502 -11.59 -21.35 28.21
CA LEU A 502 -10.27 -21.72 27.69
C LEU A 502 -9.23 -21.99 28.80
N GLY A 503 -9.56 -21.70 30.06
CA GLY A 503 -8.63 -21.78 31.18
C GLY A 503 -7.55 -20.70 31.16
N ALA A 504 -7.84 -19.54 30.58
CA ALA A 504 -6.96 -18.40 30.50
C ALA A 504 -7.19 -17.41 31.66
N ASP A 505 -6.19 -16.58 31.96
CA ASP A 505 -6.21 -15.62 33.07
C ASP A 505 -6.86 -14.28 32.69
N SER A 506 -6.73 -13.89 31.42
CA SER A 506 -7.33 -12.69 30.85
C SER A 506 -7.48 -12.83 29.35
N GLY A 507 -8.08 -11.82 28.71
CA GLY A 507 -8.08 -11.72 27.27
C GLY A 507 -8.55 -10.36 26.79
N TYR A 508 -8.69 -10.22 25.48
CA TYR A 508 -9.22 -9.02 24.87
C TYR A 508 -9.96 -9.35 23.58
N PHE A 509 -10.92 -8.50 23.22
CA PHE A 509 -11.58 -8.51 21.94
C PHE A 509 -11.57 -7.12 21.34
N LEU A 510 -11.05 -7.01 20.12
CA LEU A 510 -11.14 -5.80 19.30
C LEU A 510 -12.05 -6.12 18.11
N PHE A 511 -12.96 -5.20 17.81
CA PHE A 511 -13.79 -5.25 16.61
C PHE A 511 -13.80 -3.88 15.96
N ASN A 512 -13.68 -3.84 14.64
CA ASN A 512 -13.77 -2.61 13.87
C ASN A 512 -14.51 -2.92 12.56
N MET A 513 -15.64 -2.26 12.33
CA MET A 513 -16.43 -2.34 11.11
C MET A 513 -16.47 -0.97 10.45
N GLY A 514 -16.50 -0.92 9.13
CA GLY A 514 -16.64 0.33 8.42
C GLY A 514 -17.31 0.19 7.06
N PHE A 515 -17.56 1.33 6.44
CA PHE A 515 -18.13 1.43 5.11
C PHE A 515 -17.53 2.59 4.33
N VAL A 516 -17.65 2.49 3.01
CA VAL A 516 -17.37 3.55 2.04
C VAL A 516 -18.61 3.69 1.16
N TYR A 517 -19.10 4.92 1.05
CA TYR A 517 -20.22 5.28 0.17
C TYR A 517 -19.81 6.43 -0.74
N VAL A 518 -19.81 6.18 -2.05
CA VAL A 518 -19.47 7.14 -3.08
C VAL A 518 -20.60 7.13 -4.11
N PRO A 519 -21.55 8.08 -4.02
CA PRO A 519 -22.64 8.17 -4.97
C PRO A 519 -22.13 8.24 -6.42
N ASN A 520 -22.73 7.46 -7.32
CA ASN A 520 -22.40 7.36 -8.74
C ASN A 520 -21.04 6.72 -9.07
N ALA A 521 -20.34 6.10 -8.12
CA ALA A 521 -19.07 5.42 -8.39
C ALA A 521 -19.20 4.35 -9.49
N ASP A 522 -20.34 3.65 -9.54
CA ASP A 522 -20.66 2.59 -10.50
C ASP A 522 -20.91 3.11 -11.93
N LYS A 523 -21.04 4.43 -12.13
CA LYS A 523 -21.23 5.05 -13.45
C LYS A 523 -19.92 5.35 -14.17
N TYR A 524 -18.79 5.18 -13.49
CA TYR A 524 -17.47 5.49 -14.02
C TYR A 524 -16.56 4.26 -13.90
N PRO A 525 -15.55 4.12 -14.78
CA PRO A 525 -14.59 3.02 -14.71
C PRO A 525 -13.53 3.31 -13.63
N LEU A 526 -13.94 3.34 -12.37
CA LEU A 526 -13.06 3.66 -11.24
C LEU A 526 -12.27 2.44 -10.76
N ASN A 527 -11.02 2.68 -10.37
CA ASN A 527 -10.15 1.70 -9.75
C ASN A 527 -10.74 1.15 -8.45
N ARG A 528 -10.54 -0.16 -8.24
CA ARG A 528 -11.07 -0.88 -7.08
C ARG A 528 -10.04 -1.73 -6.31
N GLY A 529 -8.77 -1.64 -6.69
CA GLY A 529 -7.70 -2.49 -6.18
C GLY A 529 -7.81 -3.95 -6.66
N GLY A 530 -6.68 -4.56 -7.00
CA GLY A 530 -6.63 -5.92 -7.54
C GLY A 530 -6.37 -5.94 -9.05
N ALA A 531 -6.44 -7.12 -9.65
CA ALA A 531 -6.18 -7.30 -11.08
C ALA A 531 -7.36 -6.82 -11.94
N GLU A 532 -7.04 -6.19 -13.06
CA GLU A 532 -8.00 -5.75 -14.05
C GLU A 532 -8.25 -6.88 -15.05
N GLY A 533 -9.53 -7.17 -15.31
CA GLY A 533 -9.95 -8.42 -15.93
C GLY A 533 -10.87 -8.28 -17.13
N GLY A 534 -11.03 -7.08 -17.70
CA GLY A 534 -11.93 -6.91 -18.83
C GLY A 534 -12.15 -5.47 -19.25
N TYR A 535 -12.85 -5.30 -20.36
CA TYR A 535 -13.28 -4.01 -20.87
C TYR A 535 -14.63 -4.12 -21.61
N PRO A 536 -15.64 -3.28 -21.35
CA PRO A 536 -17.01 -3.60 -21.76
C PRO A 536 -17.25 -3.55 -23.28
N ASN A 537 -16.44 -2.78 -24.01
CA ASN A 537 -16.48 -2.74 -25.46
C ASN A 537 -15.69 -3.91 -26.07
N VAL A 538 -16.27 -4.68 -26.99
CA VAL A 538 -15.63 -5.86 -27.63
C VAL A 538 -14.31 -5.55 -28.34
N THR A 539 -14.21 -4.40 -29.02
CA THR A 539 -13.01 -3.96 -29.71
C THR A 539 -11.96 -3.54 -28.70
N GLY A 540 -12.37 -2.78 -27.67
CA GLY A 540 -11.49 -2.43 -26.55
C GLY A 540 -10.98 -3.64 -25.78
N ALA A 541 -11.82 -4.65 -25.51
CA ALA A 541 -11.43 -5.90 -24.87
C ALA A 541 -10.39 -6.67 -25.70
N ALA A 542 -10.61 -6.79 -27.01
CA ALA A 542 -9.65 -7.45 -27.89
C ALA A 542 -8.28 -6.74 -27.90
N ILE A 543 -8.26 -5.41 -27.98
CA ILE A 543 -7.02 -4.61 -28.06
C ILE A 543 -6.29 -4.56 -26.71
N LEU A 544 -7.02 -4.33 -25.61
CA LEU A 544 -6.44 -4.06 -24.29
C LEU A 544 -6.22 -5.33 -23.46
N GLN A 545 -7.08 -6.34 -23.62
CA GLN A 545 -7.06 -7.59 -22.83
C GLN A 545 -6.61 -8.80 -23.65
N GLY A 546 -6.40 -8.64 -24.97
CA GLY A 546 -6.02 -9.73 -25.86
C GLY A 546 -7.13 -10.75 -26.15
N SER A 547 -8.37 -10.47 -25.73
CA SER A 547 -9.54 -11.33 -25.96
C SER A 547 -10.79 -10.48 -26.21
N PRO A 548 -11.50 -10.66 -27.34
CA PRO A 548 -12.78 -10.00 -27.59
C PRO A 548 -13.90 -10.49 -26.65
N PHE A 549 -13.65 -11.54 -25.85
CA PHE A 549 -14.60 -12.11 -24.90
C PHE A 549 -14.42 -11.59 -23.48
N ALA A 550 -13.29 -10.91 -23.18
CA ALA A 550 -13.01 -10.33 -21.87
C ALA A 550 -13.81 -9.02 -21.66
N THR A 551 -15.12 -9.10 -21.79
CA THR A 551 -16.04 -7.94 -21.78
C THR A 551 -16.72 -7.69 -20.45
N ASN A 552 -16.29 -8.38 -19.39
CA ASN A 552 -16.86 -8.27 -18.06
C ASN A 552 -15.89 -7.58 -17.10
N PRO A 553 -15.64 -6.25 -17.26
CA PRO A 553 -14.81 -5.52 -16.32
C PRO A 553 -15.45 -5.54 -14.92
N GLN A 554 -14.63 -5.29 -13.92
CA GLN A 554 -15.09 -5.06 -12.56
C GLN A 554 -14.56 -3.69 -12.14
N TYR A 555 -15.46 -2.77 -11.81
CA TYR A 555 -15.11 -1.43 -11.35
C TYR A 555 -15.55 -1.23 -9.90
N ALA A 556 -15.16 -0.10 -9.32
CA ALA A 556 -15.60 0.25 -7.99
C ALA A 556 -17.13 0.38 -7.90
N THR A 557 -17.68 0.09 -6.73
CA THR A 557 -19.13 0.14 -6.47
C THR A 557 -19.48 1.34 -5.61
N GLU A 558 -20.72 1.80 -5.66
CA GLU A 558 -21.19 2.92 -4.81
C GLU A 558 -21.06 2.65 -3.31
N TRP A 559 -21.32 1.41 -2.86
CA TRP A 559 -21.26 1.03 -1.45
C TRP A 559 -20.33 -0.16 -1.25
N SER A 560 -19.42 -0.06 -0.27
CA SER A 560 -18.59 -1.19 0.16
C SER A 560 -18.41 -1.20 1.68
N THR A 561 -18.32 -2.40 2.28
CA THR A 561 -18.22 -2.55 3.74
C THR A 561 -17.53 -3.85 4.13
N GLY A 562 -16.89 -3.83 5.29
CA GLY A 562 -16.20 -4.97 5.86
C GLY A 562 -15.92 -4.76 7.35
N TYR A 563 -15.35 -5.78 7.97
CA TYR A 563 -14.94 -5.72 9.37
C TYR A 563 -13.63 -6.47 9.61
N VAL A 564 -12.94 -6.04 10.66
CA VAL A 564 -11.76 -6.68 11.22
C VAL A 564 -12.03 -6.96 12.69
N MET A 565 -11.62 -8.13 13.15
CA MET A 565 -11.68 -8.48 14.56
C MET A 565 -10.38 -9.16 15.00
N ARG A 566 -10.05 -8.99 16.29
CA ARG A 566 -8.94 -9.67 16.92
C ARG A 566 -9.36 -10.13 18.32
N LEU A 567 -9.14 -11.41 18.59
CA LEU A 567 -9.39 -12.05 19.87
C LEU A 567 -8.07 -12.61 20.40
N GLY A 568 -7.71 -12.29 21.63
CA GLY A 568 -6.55 -12.87 22.31
C GLY A 568 -6.89 -13.27 23.74
N VAL A 569 -6.15 -14.25 24.25
CA VAL A 569 -6.19 -14.64 25.66
C VAL A 569 -4.78 -14.78 26.19
N ASP A 570 -4.60 -14.61 27.49
CA ASP A 570 -3.30 -14.68 28.15
C ASP A 570 -3.26 -15.80 29.18
N TYR A 571 -2.18 -16.56 29.18
CA TYR A 571 -1.83 -17.54 30.20
C TYR A 571 -0.59 -17.03 30.93
N ASN A 572 -0.79 -16.48 32.11
CA ASN A 572 0.27 -15.99 32.97
C ASN A 572 0.97 -17.16 33.65
N ASN A 573 2.28 -17.05 33.79
CA ASN A 573 3.12 -18.11 34.33
C ASN A 573 2.90 -19.48 33.65
N ALA A 574 2.74 -19.48 32.32
CA ALA A 574 2.40 -20.66 31.56
C ALA A 574 3.36 -21.81 31.86
N PHE A 575 2.86 -23.02 32.05
CA PHE A 575 3.67 -24.19 32.39
C PHE A 575 4.52 -24.05 33.67
N ASN A 576 4.11 -23.21 34.63
CA ASN A 576 4.87 -22.85 35.84
C ASN A 576 6.23 -22.20 35.55
N THR A 577 6.31 -21.49 34.44
CA THR A 577 7.48 -20.70 34.04
C THR A 577 7.18 -19.21 34.24
N PRO A 578 8.17 -18.32 34.19
CA PRO A 578 7.95 -16.86 34.18
C PRO A 578 7.44 -16.31 32.82
N PHE A 579 7.05 -17.17 31.87
CA PHE A 579 6.55 -16.75 30.58
C PHE A 579 5.04 -16.48 30.63
N THR A 580 4.62 -15.39 29.99
CA THR A 580 3.22 -15.21 29.59
C THR A 580 3.07 -15.66 28.14
N VAL A 581 2.10 -16.53 27.88
CA VAL A 581 1.81 -17.04 26.53
C VAL A 581 0.45 -16.53 26.09
N SER A 582 0.41 -15.88 24.93
CA SER A 582 -0.76 -15.15 24.44
C SER A 582 -1.16 -15.61 23.03
N PRO A 583 -1.91 -16.71 22.88
CA PRO A 583 -2.48 -17.09 21.59
C PRO A 583 -3.55 -16.08 21.16
N TYR A 584 -3.63 -15.82 19.86
CA TYR A 584 -4.61 -14.91 19.28
C TYR A 584 -5.10 -15.35 17.91
N LEU A 585 -6.31 -14.88 17.58
CA LEU A 585 -6.96 -14.97 16.29
C LEU A 585 -7.21 -13.56 15.77
N ALA A 586 -6.80 -13.29 14.54
CA ALA A 586 -7.18 -12.12 13.77
C ALA A 586 -8.04 -12.58 12.59
N TRP A 587 -9.08 -11.82 12.29
CA TRP A 587 -9.97 -12.10 11.16
C TRP A 587 -10.37 -10.80 10.48
N ARG A 588 -10.29 -10.78 9.16
CA ARG A 588 -10.84 -9.72 8.31
C ARG A 588 -11.79 -10.35 7.32
N GLN A 589 -12.90 -9.65 7.07
CA GLN A 589 -13.80 -9.99 5.98
C GLN A 589 -14.35 -8.72 5.33
N ASP A 590 -14.21 -8.66 4.01
CA ASP A 590 -14.80 -7.64 3.17
C ASP A 590 -16.13 -8.20 2.64
N LEU A 591 -17.24 -7.66 3.15
CA LEU A 591 -18.56 -8.27 3.03
C LEU A 591 -19.17 -8.07 1.65
N THR A 592 -19.21 -6.83 1.17
CA THR A 592 -19.85 -6.47 -0.10
C THR A 592 -19.17 -5.24 -0.70
N GLY A 593 -19.23 -5.16 -2.03
CA GLY A 593 -18.76 -4.03 -2.80
C GLY A 593 -17.24 -3.95 -2.92
N TRP A 594 -16.83 -3.04 -3.77
CA TRP A 594 -15.45 -2.73 -4.10
C TRP A 594 -15.20 -1.25 -3.85
N SER A 595 -14.31 -0.93 -2.91
CA SER A 595 -14.06 0.48 -2.56
C SER A 595 -13.35 1.22 -3.70
N PRO A 596 -13.83 2.42 -4.08
CA PRO A 596 -13.11 3.27 -5.03
C PRO A 596 -11.77 3.71 -4.46
N GLY A 597 -10.67 3.43 -5.17
CA GLY A 597 -9.31 3.72 -4.73
C GLY A 597 -8.79 5.09 -5.16
N PRO A 598 -7.61 5.51 -4.65
CA PRO A 598 -6.80 4.81 -3.65
C PRO A 598 -7.05 5.26 -2.20
N ASN A 599 -7.71 6.39 -1.94
CA ASN A 599 -7.77 7.00 -0.59
C ASN A 599 -8.94 6.53 0.30
N THR A 600 -9.43 5.31 0.12
CA THR A 600 -10.52 4.73 0.93
C THR A 600 -10.10 3.43 1.60
N ALA A 601 -11.03 2.79 2.33
CA ALA A 601 -10.79 1.55 3.08
C ALA A 601 -10.32 0.33 2.26
N ASN A 602 -10.38 0.38 0.92
CA ASN A 602 -9.95 -0.70 0.02
C ASN A 602 -10.62 -2.06 0.35
N TYR A 603 -11.94 -2.05 0.53
CA TYR A 603 -12.73 -3.28 0.64
C TYR A 603 -12.80 -3.97 -0.73
N GLN A 604 -12.50 -5.27 -0.74
CA GLN A 604 -12.53 -6.13 -1.92
C GLN A 604 -13.55 -7.25 -1.71
N GLN A 605 -14.65 -7.23 -2.45
CA GLN A 605 -15.77 -8.13 -2.22
C GLN A 605 -15.34 -9.60 -2.10
N GLY A 606 -15.71 -10.24 -1.00
CA GLY A 606 -15.45 -11.66 -0.78
C GLY A 606 -14.05 -11.98 -0.24
N LEU A 607 -13.16 -11.00 -0.09
CA LEU A 607 -11.88 -11.16 0.59
C LEU A 607 -12.10 -11.55 2.04
N LYS A 608 -11.40 -12.60 2.45
CA LYS A 608 -11.28 -13.04 3.84
C LYS A 608 -9.82 -13.24 4.16
N GLN A 609 -9.45 -12.91 5.39
CA GLN A 609 -8.12 -13.17 5.90
C GLN A 609 -8.20 -13.67 7.33
N VAL A 610 -7.48 -14.74 7.62
CA VAL A 610 -7.34 -15.30 8.96
C VAL A 610 -5.88 -15.28 9.37
N GLY A 611 -5.61 -14.77 10.57
CA GLY A 611 -4.31 -14.81 11.21
C GLY A 611 -4.41 -15.57 12.52
N ILE A 612 -3.58 -16.58 12.71
CA ILE A 612 -3.47 -17.28 13.99
C ILE A 612 -2.03 -17.13 14.46
N GLY A 613 -1.84 -16.76 15.71
CA GLY A 613 -0.51 -16.60 16.26
C GLY A 613 -0.42 -16.83 17.75
N VAL A 614 0.81 -16.87 18.24
CA VAL A 614 1.14 -16.98 19.65
C VAL A 614 2.26 -15.99 19.96
N GLY A 615 1.97 -15.10 20.90
CA GLY A 615 2.95 -14.24 21.55
C GLY A 615 3.52 -14.92 22.79
N ILE A 616 4.78 -14.65 23.09
CA ILE A 616 5.45 -15.03 24.33
C ILE A 616 6.09 -13.77 24.89
N ASP A 617 5.79 -13.43 26.14
CA ASP A 617 6.46 -12.35 26.88
C ASP A 617 7.23 -12.94 28.06
N TYR A 618 8.46 -12.46 28.25
CA TYR A 618 9.30 -12.77 29.40
C TYR A 618 9.74 -11.48 30.07
N GLN A 619 9.15 -11.23 31.24
CA GLN A 619 9.45 -10.10 32.12
C GLN A 619 9.29 -8.73 31.45
N SER A 620 8.41 -8.60 30.44
CA SER A 620 8.21 -7.37 29.65
C SER A 620 9.43 -6.87 28.87
N SER A 621 10.57 -7.56 28.94
CA SER A 621 11.81 -7.20 28.26
C SER A 621 12.00 -8.00 26.99
N TRP A 622 11.73 -9.31 27.02
CA TRP A 622 11.84 -10.18 25.85
C TRP A 622 10.45 -10.52 25.34
N ARG A 623 10.22 -10.35 24.05
CA ARG A 623 8.97 -10.76 23.38
C ARG A 623 9.28 -11.59 22.17
N ALA A 624 8.56 -12.69 21.98
CA ALA A 624 8.60 -13.48 20.77
C ALA A 624 7.19 -13.61 20.19
N ASN A 625 7.09 -13.76 18.87
CA ASN A 625 5.83 -13.99 18.18
C ASN A 625 6.02 -15.01 17.07
N LEU A 626 5.05 -15.90 16.90
CA LEU A 626 4.93 -16.79 15.76
C LEU A 626 3.50 -16.69 15.23
N ALA A 627 3.34 -16.41 13.94
CA ALA A 627 2.04 -16.26 13.31
C ALA A 627 1.99 -16.91 11.94
N TYR A 628 0.80 -17.39 11.57
CA TYR A 628 0.44 -17.80 10.22
C TYR A 628 -0.72 -16.94 9.75
N VAL A 629 -0.62 -16.42 8.52
CA VAL A 629 -1.67 -15.62 7.89
C VAL A 629 -2.06 -16.27 6.57
N ASN A 630 -3.36 -16.48 6.39
CA ASN A 630 -3.96 -16.98 5.17
C ASN A 630 -4.98 -15.97 4.64
N THR A 631 -4.90 -15.68 3.34
CA THR A 631 -5.84 -14.79 2.64
C THR A 631 -6.54 -15.55 1.54
N PHE A 632 -7.86 -15.46 1.45
CA PHE A 632 -8.64 -16.22 0.49
C PHE A 632 -9.85 -15.44 -0.04
N SER A 633 -10.15 -15.65 -1.31
CA SER A 633 -11.32 -15.13 -2.02
C SER A 633 -11.67 -16.10 -3.14
N ASN A 634 -12.93 -16.10 -3.56
CA ASN A 634 -13.34 -16.81 -4.77
C ASN A 634 -13.08 -15.98 -6.04
N ASP A 635 -12.79 -14.69 -5.87
CA ASP A 635 -12.50 -13.78 -6.98
C ASP A 635 -10.99 -13.77 -7.28
N TRP A 636 -10.65 -14.08 -8.53
CA TRP A 636 -9.27 -14.11 -8.99
C TRP A 636 -8.64 -12.71 -9.05
N THR A 637 -9.43 -11.65 -9.07
CA THR A 637 -8.87 -10.29 -9.11
C THR A 637 -8.29 -9.86 -7.76
N VAL A 638 -8.52 -10.63 -6.69
CA VAL A 638 -7.91 -10.40 -5.38
C VAL A 638 -6.50 -11.01 -5.35
N THR A 639 -5.51 -10.19 -5.69
CA THR A 639 -4.11 -10.57 -5.92
C THR A 639 -3.34 -11.06 -4.69
N MET A 640 -3.89 -10.86 -3.48
CA MET A 640 -3.25 -11.28 -2.22
C MET A 640 -3.54 -12.74 -1.82
N THR A 641 -4.38 -13.47 -2.56
CA THR A 641 -4.92 -14.78 -2.13
C THR A 641 -3.97 -15.96 -2.26
N ASP A 642 -2.82 -15.82 -2.92
CA ASP A 642 -1.80 -16.88 -3.01
C ASP A 642 -0.50 -16.52 -2.26
N ARG A 643 -0.56 -15.54 -1.36
CA ARG A 643 0.57 -14.99 -0.60
C ARG A 643 0.43 -15.26 0.90
N ASP A 644 0.02 -16.47 1.25
CA ASP A 644 0.02 -16.91 2.64
C ASP A 644 1.45 -16.93 3.18
N TYR A 645 1.61 -16.61 4.46
CA TYR A 645 2.93 -16.54 5.07
C TYR A 645 2.94 -16.97 6.52
N VAL A 646 4.10 -17.49 6.94
CA VAL A 646 4.46 -17.68 8.34
C VAL A 646 5.45 -16.60 8.72
N GLN A 647 5.26 -15.97 9.87
CA GLN A 647 6.15 -14.95 10.39
C GLN A 647 6.58 -15.30 11.81
N ALA A 648 7.87 -15.14 12.10
CA ALA A 648 8.42 -15.27 13.43
C ALA A 648 9.28 -14.04 13.77
N SER A 649 9.22 -13.58 15.02
CA SER A 649 10.03 -12.45 15.48
C SER A 649 10.40 -12.58 16.94
N ILE A 650 11.53 -11.99 17.32
CA ILE A 650 11.95 -11.78 18.70
C ILE A 650 12.35 -10.31 18.88
N SER A 651 12.00 -9.72 20.01
CA SER A 651 12.42 -8.39 20.41
C SER A 651 12.92 -8.36 21.84
N TYR A 652 13.83 -7.43 22.09
CA TYR A 652 14.35 -7.12 23.41
C TYR A 652 14.29 -5.61 23.63
N ALA A 653 13.59 -5.20 24.67
CA ALA A 653 13.49 -3.81 25.10
C ALA A 653 14.23 -3.62 26.43
N PHE A 654 15.03 -2.56 26.50
CA PHE A 654 15.76 -2.20 27.69
C PHE A 654 15.77 -0.69 27.96
#